data_AF-A0A6P6SHP1-F1
#
_entry.id   AF-A0A6P6SHP1-F1
#
_cell.length_a   1.000
_cell.length_b   1.000
_cell.length_c   1.000
_cell.angle_alpha   90.00
_cell.angle_beta   90.00
_cell.angle_gamma   90.00
#
_symmetry.space_group_name_H-M   'P 1'
#
loop_
_entity.id
_entity.type
_entity.pdbx_description
1 polymer ?
#
loop_
_entity_poly.entity_id
_entity_poly.type
_entity_poly.pdbx_seq_one_letter_code
_entity_poly.pdbx_strand_id
1 'polypeptide(L)'
;MINNQNMSTDTDTLLLAFPNQPLWTNVYILNRARATVPLLWSRVQVQGQLSLSCGAALTFGLVHYALSEFELMAEELLMSDSVIKIYGALRMSVKIYLMLNSKMLINGDGDAIVATSLLEASNLVVLKGSSMIHSNANLGVHGQGSLNLTGPGDLIEAQHLVLSLFYSISVGPGSVLRGPMQNASKSYMASNLQCHLRDCPVELLHPPEDCNVNASLSFTLQICRVEDVIVEGLVEGSIIHFHWVRTVVVKPSGEISASGLGCIGGLGRGEVLPSGLSSGAGHGGRGGDTFYDGSYIAGGSVYGDADLPCQLGSGSGNDSLPDAAAGGGIIVMGSLEHSLSLLSVYGSLQANGENKAKYSRKLEGETISEAGGGGGSGGTILLFLHNLALGDSSAISVVGGLGSSNGGGGGGGRVHFHWSDMSMGDEYLPAAIVKGTINIGGGFGRGMGQNGENGTVSGKACPKGLYGIFCQECPIGTYKNVSGSDQALCHKCPFHELPRRATYVAVRGGVTETPCPYMCVSDRYHMPNCYTALEDLMYAFGGPWLFGFILLSLLVLLALVLSIARMKFVCADELPDRVPTRRASPIDRSFPFLESLNEVLETNRTEESQSHVHRMYFMGANTFWEPWHLHHSPPKEVIEIV
;
A
#
# COMPACT_ATOMS: atom_id res chain seq x y z
N MET A 1 31.50 -4.33 -39.40
CA MET A 1 30.92 -2.97 -39.56
C MET A 1 30.14 -2.94 -40.86
N ILE A 2 28.87 -2.50 -40.81
CA ILE A 2 27.98 -2.31 -41.97
C ILE A 2 27.61 -0.84 -41.98
N ASN A 3 27.91 -0.12 -43.06
CA ASN A 3 27.78 1.33 -43.11
C ASN A 3 27.34 1.75 -44.52
N ASN A 4 26.30 2.57 -44.62
CA ASN A 4 25.81 3.09 -45.90
C ASN A 4 26.15 4.56 -46.14
N GLN A 5 27.10 5.11 -45.36
CA GLN A 5 27.62 6.48 -45.47
C GLN A 5 26.51 7.55 -45.51
N ASN A 6 25.41 7.31 -44.78
CA ASN A 6 24.23 8.18 -44.66
C ASN A 6 23.43 8.34 -45.96
N MET A 7 23.68 7.48 -46.94
CA MET A 7 22.85 7.36 -48.14
C MET A 7 21.58 6.56 -47.81
N SER A 8 20.49 6.79 -48.52
CA SER A 8 19.31 5.93 -48.45
C SER A 8 19.57 4.63 -49.21
N THR A 9 19.11 3.51 -48.69
CA THR A 9 19.16 2.21 -49.38
C THR A 9 17.83 1.47 -49.24
N ASP A 10 17.40 0.88 -50.35
CA ASP A 10 16.26 -0.05 -50.40
C ASP A 10 16.72 -1.51 -50.24
N THR A 11 18.02 -1.78 -50.35
CA THR A 11 18.58 -3.13 -50.20
C THR A 11 19.06 -3.37 -48.77
N ASP A 12 18.80 -4.58 -48.28
CA ASP A 12 19.27 -5.06 -47.00
C ASP A 12 20.53 -5.92 -47.18
N THR A 13 21.52 -5.74 -46.30
CA THR A 13 22.69 -6.63 -46.22
C THR A 13 22.27 -7.95 -45.55
N LEU A 14 22.29 -9.04 -46.30
CA LEU A 14 21.88 -10.36 -45.80
C LEU A 14 22.98 -10.98 -44.92
N LEU A 15 22.62 -11.36 -43.69
CA LEU A 15 23.47 -12.07 -42.75
C LEU A 15 23.02 -13.55 -42.69
N LEU A 16 23.65 -14.38 -43.52
CA LEU A 16 23.28 -15.80 -43.72
C LEU A 16 24.13 -16.78 -42.91
N ALA A 17 25.27 -16.38 -42.37
CA ALA A 17 26.15 -17.28 -41.62
C ALA A 17 26.77 -16.53 -40.45
N PHE A 18 26.69 -17.14 -39.26
CA PHE A 18 27.29 -16.64 -38.03
C PHE A 18 28.47 -17.53 -37.65
N PRO A 19 29.66 -16.97 -37.40
CA PRO A 19 30.82 -17.77 -37.03
C PRO A 19 30.68 -18.24 -35.58
N ASN A 20 30.80 -19.55 -35.37
CA ASN A 20 30.78 -20.13 -34.03
C ASN A 20 32.09 -19.85 -33.27
N GLN A 21 33.24 -19.90 -33.96
CA GLN A 21 34.55 -19.49 -33.45
C GLN A 21 35.45 -19.00 -34.60
N PRO A 22 36.11 -17.84 -34.48
CA PRO A 22 35.88 -16.82 -33.44
C PRO A 22 34.50 -16.14 -33.63
N LEU A 23 33.84 -15.81 -32.52
CA LEU A 23 32.59 -15.06 -32.55
C LEU A 23 32.79 -13.68 -33.19
N TRP A 24 31.71 -13.06 -33.66
CA TRP A 24 31.78 -11.67 -34.08
C TRP A 24 32.10 -10.79 -32.87
N THR A 25 33.17 -10.00 -32.99
CA THR A 25 33.54 -9.01 -31.99
C THR A 25 33.05 -7.63 -32.43
N ASN A 26 32.30 -6.93 -31.59
CA ASN A 26 31.90 -5.54 -31.81
C ASN A 26 31.24 -5.26 -33.19
N VAL A 27 29.94 -5.51 -33.28
CA VAL A 27 29.17 -5.35 -34.52
C VAL A 27 28.54 -3.95 -34.57
N TYR A 28 28.90 -3.18 -35.58
CA TYR A 28 28.39 -1.82 -35.82
C TYR A 28 27.57 -1.76 -37.09
N ILE A 29 26.31 -1.28 -37.00
CA ILE A 29 25.44 -0.95 -38.14
C ILE A 29 25.17 0.55 -38.08
N LEU A 30 25.67 1.29 -39.06
CA LEU A 30 25.79 2.75 -38.98
C LEU A 30 25.23 3.44 -40.23
N ASN A 31 24.81 4.70 -40.06
CA ASN A 31 24.50 5.66 -41.13
C ASN A 31 23.55 5.12 -42.21
N ARG A 32 22.30 4.85 -41.82
CA ARG A 32 21.23 4.35 -42.70
C ARG A 32 21.50 2.99 -43.34
N ALA A 33 22.47 2.23 -42.82
CA ALA A 33 22.67 0.85 -43.22
C ALA A 33 21.51 -0.03 -42.76
N ARG A 34 21.15 -1.00 -43.60
CA ARG A 34 20.11 -1.98 -43.32
C ARG A 34 20.73 -3.37 -43.38
N ALA A 35 20.51 -4.18 -42.36
CA ALA A 35 20.95 -5.57 -42.29
C ALA A 35 19.77 -6.48 -41.95
N THR A 36 19.75 -7.68 -42.52
CA THR A 36 18.64 -8.62 -42.34
C THR A 36 19.17 -10.03 -42.09
N VAL A 37 18.59 -10.70 -41.08
CA VAL A 37 18.84 -12.10 -40.72
C VAL A 37 17.60 -12.93 -41.14
N PRO A 38 17.58 -13.50 -42.35
CA PRO A 38 16.37 -14.10 -42.91
C PRO A 38 16.15 -15.58 -42.50
N LEU A 39 17.12 -16.21 -41.83
CA LEU A 39 17.10 -17.65 -41.58
C LEU A 39 16.10 -18.04 -40.48
N LEU A 40 15.35 -19.11 -40.75
CA LEU A 40 14.55 -19.80 -39.74
C LEU A 40 15.49 -20.32 -38.65
N TRP A 41 15.23 -19.97 -37.39
CA TRP A 41 16.05 -20.31 -36.22
C TRP A 41 17.54 -19.97 -36.37
N SER A 42 17.87 -18.73 -36.08
CA SER A 42 19.26 -18.27 -36.07
C SER A 42 19.67 -17.73 -34.71
N ARG A 43 20.87 -18.15 -34.30
CA ARG A 43 21.56 -17.63 -33.11
C ARG A 43 22.64 -16.66 -33.55
N VAL A 44 22.48 -15.41 -33.14
CA VAL A 44 23.44 -14.33 -33.35
C VAL A 44 24.16 -14.08 -32.04
N GLN A 45 25.41 -14.54 -31.96
CA GLN A 45 26.25 -14.34 -30.78
C GLN A 45 27.36 -13.34 -31.10
N VAL A 46 27.36 -12.23 -30.36
CA VAL A 46 28.33 -11.14 -30.47
C VAL A 46 29.13 -11.07 -29.19
N GLN A 47 30.45 -11.12 -29.33
CA GLN A 47 31.39 -10.82 -28.25
C GLN A 47 31.56 -9.30 -28.16
N GLY A 48 31.26 -8.71 -27.00
CA GLY A 48 31.29 -7.27 -26.80
C GLY A 48 29.99 -6.60 -27.24
N GLN A 49 30.10 -5.56 -28.07
CA GLN A 49 29.02 -4.61 -28.32
C GLN A 49 28.30 -4.83 -29.65
N LEU A 50 26.97 -4.79 -29.65
CA LEU A 50 26.14 -4.60 -30.83
C LEU A 50 25.58 -3.17 -30.83
N SER A 51 25.97 -2.37 -31.81
CA SER A 51 25.58 -0.96 -31.87
C SER A 51 24.89 -0.63 -33.19
N LEU A 52 23.73 0.02 -33.08
CA LEU A 52 22.97 0.58 -34.20
C LEU A 52 22.88 2.09 -34.06
N SER A 53 23.29 2.85 -35.07
CA SER A 53 23.19 4.31 -35.02
C SER A 53 22.86 4.99 -36.36
N CYS A 54 22.34 6.21 -36.26
CA CYS A 54 22.10 7.13 -37.37
C CYS A 54 21.19 6.54 -38.47
N GLY A 55 19.97 6.13 -38.11
CA GLY A 55 18.98 5.58 -39.05
C GLY A 55 19.22 4.13 -39.44
N ALA A 56 20.10 3.42 -38.73
CA ALA A 56 20.37 2.01 -38.96
C ALA A 56 19.14 1.13 -38.72
N ALA A 57 19.00 0.08 -39.52
CA ALA A 57 17.94 -0.91 -39.36
C ALA A 57 18.51 -2.34 -39.30
N LEU A 58 18.04 -3.13 -38.34
CA LEU A 58 18.33 -4.56 -38.24
C LEU A 58 17.01 -5.33 -38.23
N THR A 59 16.84 -6.25 -39.18
CA THR A 59 15.63 -7.05 -39.32
C THR A 59 15.92 -8.52 -39.03
N PHE A 60 15.11 -9.15 -38.20
CA PHE A 60 15.11 -10.59 -37.99
C PHE A 60 13.86 -11.20 -38.63
N GLY A 61 14.05 -12.24 -39.43
CA GLY A 61 12.98 -12.90 -40.16
C GLY A 61 12.52 -12.13 -41.39
N LEU A 62 11.48 -12.67 -42.02
CA LEU A 62 10.90 -12.15 -43.25
C LEU A 62 9.49 -11.65 -42.99
N VAL A 63 9.13 -10.56 -43.66
CA VAL A 63 7.76 -10.00 -43.62
C VAL A 63 6.77 -11.10 -44.05
N HIS A 64 5.70 -11.28 -43.28
CA HIS A 64 4.65 -12.31 -43.44
C HIS A 64 5.02 -13.76 -43.02
N TYR A 65 6.24 -14.01 -42.54
CA TYR A 65 6.66 -15.34 -42.07
C TYR A 65 7.14 -15.30 -40.60
N ALA A 66 6.24 -14.99 -39.68
CA ALA A 66 6.50 -14.94 -38.24
C ALA A 66 6.49 -16.34 -37.58
N LEU A 67 7.25 -17.28 -38.14
CA LEU A 67 7.33 -18.68 -37.68
C LEU A 67 8.65 -19.01 -36.96
N SER A 68 9.55 -18.04 -36.84
CA SER A 68 10.93 -18.27 -36.39
C SER A 68 11.19 -17.72 -35.01
N GLU A 69 12.00 -18.43 -34.24
CA GLU A 69 12.60 -17.94 -33.01
C GLU A 69 14.05 -17.52 -33.29
N PHE A 70 14.40 -16.30 -32.90
CA PHE A 70 15.73 -15.73 -33.06
C PHE A 70 16.39 -15.59 -31.70
N GLU A 71 17.67 -15.91 -31.63
CA GLU A 71 18.45 -15.74 -30.40
C GLU A 71 19.52 -14.68 -30.62
N LEU A 72 19.55 -13.66 -29.78
CA LEU A 72 20.54 -12.58 -29.80
C LEU A 72 21.27 -12.52 -28.46
N MET A 73 22.57 -12.79 -28.48
CA MET A 73 23.43 -12.71 -27.31
C MET A 73 24.52 -11.66 -27.55
N ALA A 74 24.60 -10.66 -26.68
CA ALA A 74 25.64 -9.63 -26.72
C ALA A 74 25.98 -9.16 -25.30
N GLU A 75 27.14 -8.52 -25.08
CA GLU A 75 27.40 -7.89 -23.79
C GLU A 75 26.63 -6.57 -23.67
N GLU A 76 26.65 -5.77 -24.74
CA GLU A 76 26.00 -4.47 -24.78
C GLU A 76 25.18 -4.31 -26.07
N LEU A 77 23.94 -3.85 -25.94
CA LEU A 77 23.11 -3.42 -27.06
C LEU A 77 22.88 -1.92 -26.98
N LEU A 78 23.46 -1.18 -27.92
CA LEU A 78 23.33 0.27 -28.02
C LEU A 78 22.52 0.65 -29.26
N MET A 79 21.46 1.42 -29.07
CA MET A 79 20.59 1.90 -30.13
C MET A 79 20.45 3.41 -30.08
N SER A 80 20.76 4.11 -31.18
CA SER A 80 20.59 5.56 -31.32
C SER A 80 19.96 5.90 -32.65
N ASP A 81 18.79 6.55 -32.66
CA ASP A 81 18.03 6.87 -33.88
C ASP A 81 17.90 5.66 -34.83
N SER A 82 17.59 4.49 -34.28
CA SER A 82 17.68 3.21 -35.00
C SER A 82 16.45 2.33 -34.79
N VAL A 83 16.27 1.34 -35.67
CA VAL A 83 15.11 0.44 -35.63
C VAL A 83 15.56 -1.02 -35.69
N ILE A 84 15.12 -1.83 -34.72
CA ILE A 84 15.16 -3.29 -34.83
C ILE A 84 13.74 -3.78 -35.14
N LYS A 85 13.60 -4.62 -36.16
CA LYS A 85 12.34 -5.27 -36.52
C LYS A 85 12.48 -6.78 -36.39
N ILE A 86 11.50 -7.42 -35.77
CA ILE A 86 11.47 -8.86 -35.59
C ILE A 86 10.16 -9.39 -36.15
N TYR A 87 10.24 -10.41 -36.99
CA TYR A 87 9.10 -11.18 -37.51
C TYR A 87 9.20 -12.60 -36.96
N GLY A 88 8.51 -12.87 -35.85
CA GLY A 88 8.65 -14.08 -35.04
C GLY A 88 8.92 -13.75 -33.57
N ALA A 89 9.57 -14.68 -32.85
CA ALA A 89 9.97 -14.51 -31.45
C ALA A 89 11.44 -14.11 -31.35
N LEU A 90 11.76 -13.29 -30.35
CA LEU A 90 13.14 -12.94 -30.01
C LEU A 90 13.46 -13.42 -28.60
N ARG A 91 14.51 -14.22 -28.45
CA ARG A 91 15.21 -14.45 -27.19
C ARG A 91 16.49 -13.63 -27.18
N MET A 92 16.49 -12.54 -26.41
CA MET A 92 17.63 -11.65 -26.28
C MET A 92 18.22 -11.80 -24.89
N SER A 93 19.54 -11.94 -24.79
CA SER A 93 20.26 -11.91 -23.52
C SER A 93 21.43 -10.93 -23.63
N VAL A 94 21.34 -9.83 -22.88
CA VAL A 94 22.32 -8.74 -22.86
C VAL A 94 22.70 -8.34 -21.44
N LYS A 95 23.85 -7.70 -21.24
CA LYS A 95 24.19 -7.11 -19.93
C LYS A 95 23.59 -5.72 -19.79
N ILE A 96 23.77 -4.91 -20.82
CA ILE A 96 23.32 -3.51 -20.84
C ILE A 96 22.52 -3.27 -22.12
N TYR A 97 21.30 -2.73 -21.97
CA TYR A 97 20.45 -2.33 -23.07
C TYR A 97 20.12 -0.83 -23.00
N LEU A 98 20.69 -0.03 -23.92
CA LEU A 98 20.45 1.42 -23.98
C LEU A 98 19.79 1.79 -25.31
N MET A 99 18.65 2.47 -25.22
CA MET A 99 17.91 3.00 -26.35
C MET A 99 17.78 4.52 -26.25
N LEU A 100 18.20 5.21 -27.32
CA LEU A 100 18.00 6.64 -27.52
C LEU A 100 17.24 6.88 -28.83
N ASN A 101 16.05 7.49 -28.75
CA ASN A 101 15.19 7.78 -29.90
C ASN A 101 15.06 6.61 -30.88
N SER A 102 14.91 5.41 -30.35
CA SER A 102 15.01 4.17 -31.11
C SER A 102 13.79 3.28 -30.93
N LYS A 103 13.56 2.37 -31.88
CA LYS A 103 12.35 1.55 -31.90
C LYS A 103 12.71 0.06 -32.02
N MET A 104 12.13 -0.77 -31.17
CA MET A 104 12.14 -2.22 -31.31
C MET A 104 10.71 -2.68 -31.59
N LEU A 105 10.49 -3.33 -32.73
CA LEU A 105 9.17 -3.77 -33.18
C LEU A 105 9.17 -5.29 -33.32
N ILE A 106 8.36 -5.98 -32.52
CA ILE A 106 8.21 -7.43 -32.49
C ILE A 106 6.83 -7.79 -33.05
N ASN A 107 6.82 -8.48 -34.19
CA ASN A 107 5.63 -9.00 -34.84
C ASN A 107 5.60 -10.53 -34.70
N GLY A 108 4.90 -11.05 -33.69
CA GLY A 108 4.77 -12.47 -33.37
C GLY A 108 3.43 -13.13 -33.75
N ASP A 109 2.50 -12.39 -34.36
CA ASP A 109 1.11 -12.80 -34.69
C ASP A 109 1.01 -13.81 -35.88
N GLY A 110 1.91 -14.80 -35.93
CA GLY A 110 1.95 -15.83 -36.98
C GLY A 110 1.54 -17.23 -36.49
N ASP A 111 2.12 -17.70 -35.40
CA ASP A 111 1.91 -19.04 -34.84
C ASP A 111 1.88 -18.97 -33.30
N ALA A 112 0.95 -19.69 -32.68
CA ALA A 112 0.80 -19.78 -31.23
C ALA A 112 2.05 -20.35 -30.54
N ILE A 113 2.87 -21.12 -31.26
CA ILE A 113 4.13 -21.69 -30.75
C ILE A 113 5.23 -20.62 -30.58
N VAL A 114 5.17 -19.52 -31.34
CA VAL A 114 6.23 -18.49 -31.45
C VAL A 114 5.74 -17.13 -30.93
N ALA A 115 4.72 -17.14 -30.07
CA ALA A 115 4.05 -15.92 -29.60
C ALA A 115 4.79 -15.21 -28.44
N THR A 116 5.82 -15.80 -27.85
CA THR A 116 6.51 -15.25 -26.67
C THR A 116 7.92 -14.78 -27.01
N SER A 117 8.18 -13.48 -26.86
CA SER A 117 9.54 -12.92 -26.89
C SER A 117 10.06 -12.65 -25.49
N LEU A 118 11.33 -12.93 -25.28
CA LEU A 118 12.03 -12.81 -24.00
C LEU A 118 13.21 -11.86 -24.15
N LEU A 119 13.22 -10.77 -23.39
CA LEU A 119 14.31 -9.80 -23.33
C LEU A 119 14.95 -9.87 -21.95
N GLU A 120 16.13 -10.47 -21.85
CA GLU A 120 16.90 -10.58 -20.62
C GLU A 120 18.03 -9.54 -20.60
N ALA A 121 18.09 -8.75 -19.53
CA ALA A 121 19.10 -7.73 -19.30
C ALA A 121 19.70 -7.86 -17.90
N SER A 122 20.92 -8.38 -17.78
CA SER A 122 21.48 -8.68 -16.44
C SER A 122 21.78 -7.45 -15.57
N ASN A 123 22.01 -6.26 -16.13
CA ASN A 123 22.38 -5.08 -15.33
C ASN A 123 21.43 -3.89 -15.52
N LEU A 124 21.22 -3.42 -16.75
CA LEU A 124 20.57 -2.13 -16.96
C LEU A 124 19.77 -2.09 -18.26
N VAL A 125 18.54 -1.62 -18.18
CA VAL A 125 17.70 -1.26 -19.34
C VAL A 125 17.31 0.21 -19.21
N VAL A 126 17.71 1.03 -20.18
CA VAL A 126 17.35 2.46 -20.21
C VAL A 126 16.75 2.81 -21.55
N LEU A 127 15.51 3.32 -21.50
CA LEU A 127 14.85 3.95 -22.63
C LEU A 127 14.90 5.47 -22.44
N LYS A 128 15.27 6.18 -23.51
CA LYS A 128 15.36 7.63 -23.53
C LYS A 128 14.95 8.20 -24.89
N GLY A 129 14.42 9.42 -24.87
CA GLY A 129 14.22 10.23 -26.06
C GLY A 129 13.13 9.70 -26.98
N SER A 130 12.02 9.25 -26.42
CA SER A 130 10.88 8.65 -27.14
C SER A 130 11.21 7.27 -27.73
N SER A 131 11.96 6.47 -26.97
CA SER A 131 12.28 5.10 -27.37
C SER A 131 11.11 4.16 -27.11
N MET A 132 10.82 3.25 -28.05
CA MET A 132 9.69 2.34 -27.93
C MET A 132 10.08 0.88 -28.12
N ILE A 133 9.56 0.00 -27.26
CA ILE A 133 9.52 -1.45 -27.45
C ILE A 133 8.06 -1.82 -27.63
N HIS A 134 7.73 -2.33 -28.81
CA HIS A 134 6.38 -2.68 -29.19
C HIS A 134 6.32 -4.16 -29.58
N SER A 135 5.42 -4.91 -28.96
CA SER A 135 5.11 -6.28 -29.33
C SER A 135 3.62 -6.45 -29.56
N ASN A 136 3.23 -7.08 -30.66
CA ASN A 136 1.84 -7.48 -30.88
C ASN A 136 1.49 -8.84 -30.24
N ALA A 137 2.45 -9.47 -29.55
CA ALA A 137 2.31 -10.76 -28.89
C ALA A 137 2.75 -10.67 -27.41
N ASN A 138 3.18 -11.78 -26.82
CA ASN A 138 3.61 -11.82 -25.42
C ASN A 138 5.06 -11.38 -25.29
N LEU A 139 5.34 -10.49 -24.33
CA LEU A 139 6.67 -9.95 -24.07
C LEU A 139 7.04 -10.13 -22.60
N GLY A 140 8.09 -10.91 -22.34
CA GLY A 140 8.78 -10.96 -21.06
C GLY A 140 10.01 -10.08 -21.08
N VAL A 141 10.15 -9.19 -20.12
CA VAL A 141 11.39 -8.46 -19.86
C VAL A 141 11.91 -8.86 -18.49
N HIS A 142 13.08 -9.46 -18.46
CA HIS A 142 13.74 -9.95 -17.26
C HIS A 142 15.03 -9.17 -17.06
N GLY A 143 15.38 -8.85 -15.82
CA GLY A 143 16.71 -8.31 -15.55
C GLY A 143 17.01 -8.19 -14.08
N GLN A 144 18.28 -8.28 -13.69
CA GLN A 144 18.66 -8.31 -12.26
C GLN A 144 18.97 -6.93 -11.67
N GLY A 145 19.15 -5.90 -12.51
CA GLY A 145 19.41 -4.53 -12.06
C GLY A 145 18.19 -3.63 -12.22
N SER A 146 18.31 -2.53 -12.98
CA SER A 146 17.22 -1.54 -13.09
C SER A 146 16.65 -1.37 -14.49
N LEU A 147 15.34 -1.14 -14.54
CA LEU A 147 14.59 -0.76 -15.74
C LEU A 147 14.12 0.68 -15.60
N ASN A 148 14.66 1.57 -16.42
CA ASN A 148 14.39 3.01 -16.36
C ASN A 148 13.83 3.51 -17.69
N LEU A 149 12.58 3.97 -17.68
CA LEU A 149 12.05 4.84 -18.73
C LEU A 149 12.23 6.28 -18.26
N THR A 150 12.99 7.08 -19.01
CA THR A 150 13.53 8.34 -18.46
C THR A 150 12.84 9.60 -18.97
N GLY A 151 12.12 9.53 -20.09
CA GLY A 151 11.53 10.70 -20.72
C GLY A 151 10.13 10.49 -21.30
N PRO A 152 9.47 11.60 -21.67
CA PRO A 152 8.17 11.55 -22.32
C PRO A 152 8.27 10.85 -23.67
N GLY A 153 7.30 9.99 -23.95
CA GLY A 153 7.25 9.19 -25.18
C GLY A 153 8.02 7.87 -25.13
N ASP A 154 8.74 7.58 -24.04
CA ASP A 154 9.30 6.26 -23.83
C ASP A 154 8.17 5.25 -23.54
N LEU A 155 8.12 4.14 -24.28
CA LEU A 155 6.99 3.22 -24.28
C LEU A 155 7.46 1.76 -24.29
N ILE A 156 6.91 0.94 -23.40
CA ILE A 156 6.95 -0.53 -23.53
C ILE A 156 5.51 -1.01 -23.60
N GLU A 157 5.15 -1.60 -24.73
CA GLU A 157 3.80 -2.13 -24.95
C GLU A 157 3.83 -3.55 -25.52
N ALA A 158 2.95 -4.39 -25.00
CA ALA A 158 2.74 -5.76 -25.46
C ALA A 158 1.28 -6.17 -25.30
N GLN A 159 0.88 -7.29 -25.92
CA GLN A 159 -0.44 -7.87 -25.66
C GLN A 159 -0.51 -8.41 -24.23
N HIS A 160 0.51 -9.16 -23.81
CA HIS A 160 0.77 -9.54 -22.43
C HIS A 160 2.20 -9.13 -22.08
N LEU A 161 2.35 -8.26 -21.06
CA LEU A 161 3.64 -7.75 -20.61
C LEU A 161 3.97 -8.32 -19.24
N VAL A 162 5.14 -8.97 -19.12
CA VAL A 162 5.67 -9.41 -17.82
C VAL A 162 7.02 -8.76 -17.60
N LEU A 163 7.17 -8.04 -16.49
CA LEU A 163 8.43 -7.48 -16.04
C LEU A 163 8.84 -8.24 -14.78
N SER A 164 10.03 -8.85 -14.76
CA SER A 164 10.45 -9.59 -13.57
C SER A 164 11.93 -9.58 -13.26
N LEU A 165 12.24 -9.93 -12.01
CA LEU A 165 13.58 -10.07 -11.42
C LEU A 165 14.36 -8.76 -11.23
N PHE A 166 13.76 -7.61 -11.57
CA PHE A 166 14.42 -6.31 -11.45
C PHE A 166 14.58 -5.90 -10.00
N TYR A 167 15.74 -5.34 -9.65
CA TYR A 167 15.91 -4.67 -8.38
C TYR A 167 15.00 -3.44 -8.29
N SER A 168 14.96 -2.62 -9.35
CA SER A 168 14.11 -1.43 -9.39
C SER A 168 13.55 -1.13 -10.77
N ILE A 169 12.27 -0.76 -10.81
CA ILE A 169 11.59 -0.31 -12.03
C ILE A 169 11.17 1.14 -11.82
N SER A 170 11.65 2.04 -12.69
CA SER A 170 11.30 3.45 -12.69
C SER A 170 10.61 3.84 -13.99
N VAL A 171 9.34 4.21 -13.90
CA VAL A 171 8.57 4.78 -15.01
C VAL A 171 8.58 6.29 -14.88
N GLY A 172 9.45 6.94 -15.65
CA GLY A 172 9.62 8.40 -15.64
C GLY A 172 8.40 9.18 -16.15
N PRO A 173 8.40 10.51 -15.98
CA PRO A 173 7.26 11.35 -16.32
C PRO A 173 6.99 11.35 -17.83
N GLY A 174 5.75 11.04 -18.20
CA GLY A 174 5.33 10.91 -19.61
C GLY A 174 5.79 9.63 -20.31
N SER A 175 6.48 8.73 -19.60
CA SER A 175 6.72 7.36 -20.06
C SER A 175 5.51 6.47 -19.81
N VAL A 176 5.36 5.41 -20.60
CA VAL A 176 4.19 4.52 -20.54
C VAL A 176 4.61 3.05 -20.52
N LEU A 177 4.09 2.30 -19.55
CA LEU A 177 4.07 0.84 -19.56
C LEU A 177 2.64 0.39 -19.85
N ARG A 178 2.43 -0.36 -20.92
CA ARG A 178 1.09 -0.72 -21.36
C ARG A 178 0.98 -2.21 -21.67
N GLY A 179 -0.04 -2.84 -21.11
CA GLY A 179 -0.46 -4.19 -21.50
C GLY A 179 -1.93 -4.34 -21.16
N PRO A 180 -2.85 -4.41 -22.13
CA PRO A 180 -2.64 -4.79 -23.53
C PRO A 180 -2.44 -3.63 -24.52
N MET A 181 -2.05 -3.92 -25.77
CA MET A 181 -1.78 -2.93 -26.83
C MET A 181 -3.03 -2.08 -27.18
N GLN A 182 -2.83 -0.78 -27.42
CA GLN A 182 -3.93 0.20 -27.63
C GLN A 182 -4.88 -0.13 -28.80
N ASN A 183 -4.36 -0.76 -29.85
CA ASN A 183 -5.11 -1.13 -31.06
C ASN A 183 -5.45 -2.61 -31.12
N ALA A 184 -5.23 -3.40 -30.05
CA ALA A 184 -5.69 -4.77 -30.05
C ALA A 184 -7.22 -4.75 -30.19
N SER A 185 -7.77 -5.58 -31.09
CA SER A 185 -9.19 -5.51 -31.37
C SER A 185 -9.96 -5.73 -30.06
N LYS A 186 -10.97 -4.89 -29.81
CA LYS A 186 -11.86 -5.01 -28.64
C LYS A 186 -12.42 -6.44 -28.47
N SER A 187 -12.53 -7.19 -29.58
CA SER A 187 -12.90 -8.62 -29.60
C SER A 187 -11.82 -9.57 -29.06
N TYR A 188 -10.52 -9.31 -29.31
CA TYR A 188 -9.41 -10.11 -28.77
C TYR A 188 -9.24 -9.89 -27.26
N MET A 189 -9.49 -8.65 -26.79
CA MET A 189 -9.55 -8.33 -25.36
C MET A 189 -10.68 -9.12 -24.68
N ALA A 190 -11.89 -9.09 -25.25
CA ALA A 190 -13.07 -9.75 -24.70
C ALA A 190 -12.99 -11.29 -24.71
N SER A 191 -12.25 -11.90 -25.64
CA SER A 191 -12.07 -13.36 -25.68
C SER A 191 -11.06 -13.90 -24.66
N ASN A 192 -10.07 -13.10 -24.26
CA ASN A 192 -9.07 -13.49 -23.25
C ASN A 192 -9.45 -13.04 -21.84
N LEU A 193 -10.20 -11.94 -21.71
CA LEU A 193 -10.75 -11.50 -20.44
C LEU A 193 -11.89 -12.44 -20.05
N GLN A 194 -11.74 -13.14 -18.93
CA GLN A 194 -12.68 -14.14 -18.40
C GLN A 194 -13.98 -13.49 -17.86
N CYS A 195 -14.70 -12.74 -18.70
CA CYS A 195 -15.79 -11.83 -18.35
C CYS A 195 -17.08 -12.49 -17.83
N HIS A 196 -17.21 -13.81 -18.00
CA HIS A 196 -18.39 -14.58 -17.57
C HIS A 196 -18.11 -15.48 -16.36
N LEU A 197 -16.86 -15.54 -15.89
CA LEU A 197 -16.51 -16.31 -14.71
C LEU A 197 -16.99 -15.61 -13.44
N ARG A 198 -17.80 -16.32 -12.65
CA ARG A 198 -18.23 -15.87 -11.33
C ARG A 198 -17.13 -16.09 -10.29
N ASP A 199 -16.36 -17.15 -10.48
CA ASP A 199 -15.30 -17.57 -9.58
C ASP A 199 -14.01 -16.80 -9.85
N CYS A 200 -13.27 -16.55 -8.77
CA CYS A 200 -11.99 -15.87 -8.81
C CYS A 200 -10.95 -16.71 -9.53
N PRO A 201 -10.21 -16.18 -10.52
CA PRO A 201 -9.02 -16.85 -11.05
C PRO A 201 -8.04 -17.12 -9.90
N VAL A 202 -7.68 -18.39 -9.71
CA VAL A 202 -6.82 -18.81 -8.59
C VAL A 202 -5.46 -18.12 -8.70
N GLU A 203 -5.00 -17.83 -9.91
CA GLU A 203 -3.74 -17.17 -10.21
C GLU A 203 -3.65 -15.73 -9.67
N LEU A 204 -4.78 -15.07 -9.40
CA LEU A 204 -4.79 -13.74 -8.77
C LEU A 204 -4.53 -13.81 -7.26
N LEU A 205 -4.86 -14.93 -6.62
CA LEU A 205 -4.71 -15.14 -5.18
C LEU A 205 -3.44 -15.92 -4.83
N HIS A 206 -3.16 -16.94 -5.63
CA HIS A 206 -2.02 -17.85 -5.58
C HIS A 206 -1.27 -17.83 -6.93
N PRO A 207 -0.59 -16.71 -7.25
CA PRO A 207 0.21 -16.61 -8.46
C PRO A 207 1.38 -17.62 -8.46
N PRO A 208 1.83 -18.07 -9.65
CA PRO A 208 2.98 -18.96 -9.74
C PRO A 208 4.26 -18.24 -9.31
N GLU A 209 5.06 -18.90 -8.48
CA GLU A 209 6.33 -18.33 -7.99
C GLU A 209 7.30 -17.99 -9.12
N ASP A 210 7.26 -18.73 -10.24
CA ASP A 210 8.25 -18.66 -11.30
C ASP A 210 8.14 -17.43 -12.22
N CYS A 211 7.13 -16.55 -12.04
CA CYS A 211 6.95 -15.32 -12.82
C CYS A 211 7.03 -15.51 -14.36
N ASN A 212 6.70 -16.71 -14.87
CA ASN A 212 6.90 -17.04 -16.27
C ASN A 212 5.84 -16.39 -17.17
N VAL A 213 6.25 -16.02 -18.38
CA VAL A 213 5.35 -15.52 -19.43
C VAL A 213 4.56 -16.69 -20.01
N ASN A 214 3.43 -17.04 -19.39
CA ASN A 214 2.53 -18.04 -19.95
C ASN A 214 1.28 -17.36 -20.52
N ALA A 215 0.96 -17.69 -21.77
CA ALA A 215 -0.19 -17.13 -22.48
C ALA A 215 -1.54 -17.51 -21.84
N SER A 216 -1.58 -18.53 -20.97
CA SER A 216 -2.78 -18.95 -20.26
C SER A 216 -3.10 -18.11 -19.02
N LEU A 217 -2.21 -17.20 -18.62
CA LEU A 217 -2.39 -16.41 -17.42
C LEU A 217 -3.33 -15.23 -17.69
N SER A 218 -4.22 -14.95 -16.74
CA SER A 218 -5.28 -13.95 -16.92
C SER A 218 -4.78 -12.50 -16.90
N PHE A 219 -3.51 -12.25 -16.57
CA PHE A 219 -2.97 -10.89 -16.47
C PHE A 219 -2.51 -10.33 -17.83
N THR A 220 -2.73 -9.04 -18.03
CA THR A 220 -2.25 -8.32 -19.21
C THR A 220 -0.94 -7.58 -18.91
N LEU A 221 -0.73 -7.18 -17.65
CA LEU A 221 0.53 -6.63 -17.16
C LEU A 221 0.85 -7.23 -15.80
N GLN A 222 2.00 -7.89 -15.68
CA GLN A 222 2.50 -8.42 -14.42
C GLN A 222 3.89 -7.86 -14.10
N ILE A 223 4.08 -7.38 -12.87
CA ILE A 223 5.37 -7.01 -12.31
C ILE A 223 5.67 -7.98 -11.18
N CYS A 224 6.77 -8.73 -11.30
CA CYS A 224 7.02 -9.90 -10.46
C CYS A 224 8.44 -9.93 -9.90
N ARG A 225 8.61 -10.20 -8.59
CA ARG A 225 9.92 -10.24 -7.91
C ARG A 225 10.72 -8.96 -8.12
N VAL A 226 10.21 -7.86 -7.57
CA VAL A 226 10.83 -6.53 -7.66
C VAL A 226 10.93 -5.89 -6.29
N GLU A 227 12.07 -5.31 -5.92
CA GLU A 227 12.17 -4.61 -4.64
C GLU A 227 11.38 -3.30 -4.69
N ASP A 228 11.74 -2.40 -5.62
CA ASP A 228 11.17 -1.05 -5.67
C ASP A 228 10.55 -0.71 -7.03
N VAL A 229 9.27 -0.36 -7.04
CA VAL A 229 8.58 0.18 -8.24
C VAL A 229 8.21 1.63 -8.02
N ILE A 230 8.72 2.51 -8.87
CA ILE A 230 8.48 3.96 -8.84
C ILE A 230 7.75 4.38 -10.11
N VAL A 231 6.57 4.97 -9.95
CA VAL A 231 5.70 5.39 -11.07
C VAL A 231 5.52 6.90 -11.04
N GLU A 232 6.13 7.60 -12.00
CA GLU A 232 5.93 9.03 -12.32
C GLU A 232 5.16 9.23 -13.65
N GLY A 233 5.17 8.22 -14.52
CA GLY A 233 4.41 8.16 -15.78
C GLY A 233 3.11 7.36 -15.66
N LEU A 234 2.74 6.65 -16.73
CA LEU A 234 1.51 5.87 -16.82
C LEU A 234 1.80 4.35 -16.86
N VAL A 235 1.15 3.59 -15.99
CA VAL A 235 1.06 2.12 -16.09
C VAL A 235 -0.38 1.77 -16.41
N GLU A 236 -0.62 1.17 -17.58
CA GLU A 236 -1.96 0.91 -18.10
C GLU A 236 -2.16 -0.56 -18.44
N GLY A 237 -3.30 -1.13 -18.01
CA GLY A 237 -3.64 -2.50 -18.36
C GLY A 237 -5.00 -2.97 -17.87
N SER A 238 -5.54 -4.02 -18.49
CA SER A 238 -6.83 -4.62 -18.10
C SER A 238 -6.77 -5.36 -16.77
N ILE A 239 -5.74 -6.20 -16.59
CA ILE A 239 -5.47 -6.92 -15.35
C ILE A 239 -4.01 -6.66 -15.01
N ILE A 240 -3.80 -5.77 -14.04
CA ILE A 240 -2.49 -5.37 -13.56
C ILE A 240 -2.21 -6.11 -12.26
N HIS A 241 -1.12 -6.87 -12.21
CA HIS A 241 -0.72 -7.62 -11.02
C HIS A 241 0.71 -7.29 -10.58
N PHE A 242 0.86 -6.86 -9.34
CA PHE A 242 2.16 -6.73 -8.68
C PHE A 242 2.36 -7.93 -7.76
N HIS A 243 3.15 -8.91 -8.18
CA HIS A 243 3.45 -10.10 -7.39
C HIS A 243 4.84 -10.03 -6.77
N TRP A 244 4.94 -10.34 -5.48
CA TRP A 244 6.23 -10.36 -4.78
C TRP A 244 7.03 -9.07 -4.99
N VAL A 245 6.33 -7.95 -4.82
CA VAL A 245 6.92 -6.61 -4.85
C VAL A 245 7.03 -6.12 -3.43
N ARG A 246 8.15 -5.47 -3.06
CA ARG A 246 8.32 -4.99 -1.69
C ARG A 246 7.71 -3.61 -1.50
N THR A 247 8.05 -2.65 -2.36
CA THR A 247 7.53 -1.28 -2.28
C THR A 247 7.01 -0.79 -3.64
N VAL A 248 5.86 -0.11 -3.59
CA VAL A 248 5.28 0.58 -4.76
C VAL A 248 5.03 2.03 -4.39
N VAL A 249 5.63 2.95 -5.15
CA VAL A 249 5.52 4.39 -4.95
C VAL A 249 4.97 5.05 -6.20
N VAL A 250 3.72 5.52 -6.12
CA VAL A 250 3.10 6.32 -7.18
C VAL A 250 3.31 7.79 -6.84
N LYS A 251 4.15 8.47 -7.62
CA LYS A 251 4.46 9.89 -7.44
C LYS A 251 3.29 10.77 -7.89
N PRO A 252 3.29 12.09 -7.59
CA PRO A 252 2.15 12.96 -7.90
C PRO A 252 1.73 13.01 -9.37
N SER A 253 2.68 12.90 -10.31
CA SER A 253 2.39 12.82 -11.76
C SER A 253 2.06 11.40 -12.24
N GLY A 254 2.29 10.40 -11.39
CA GLY A 254 2.14 8.99 -11.70
C GLY A 254 0.69 8.55 -11.70
N GLU A 255 0.36 7.67 -12.63
CA GLU A 255 -0.96 7.05 -12.76
C GLU A 255 -0.82 5.55 -13.03
N ILE A 256 -1.52 4.74 -12.25
CA ILE A 256 -1.76 3.32 -12.56
C ILE A 256 -3.24 3.19 -12.91
N SER A 257 -3.54 2.84 -14.16
CA SER A 257 -4.91 2.85 -14.69
C SER A 257 -5.30 1.53 -15.35
N ALA A 258 -6.42 0.99 -14.90
CA ALA A 258 -7.16 -0.08 -15.54
C ALA A 258 -8.53 0.41 -16.05
N SER A 259 -8.66 1.72 -16.30
CA SER A 259 -9.94 2.35 -16.57
C SER A 259 -10.45 2.04 -17.98
N GLY A 260 -11.70 1.60 -18.12
CA GLY A 260 -12.31 1.25 -19.42
C GLY A 260 -11.67 0.06 -20.13
N LEU A 261 -10.86 -0.74 -19.42
CA LEU A 261 -10.15 -1.90 -19.95
C LEU A 261 -10.72 -3.23 -19.42
N GLY A 262 -11.90 -3.19 -18.80
CA GLY A 262 -12.66 -4.34 -18.36
C GLY A 262 -13.53 -4.93 -19.46
N CYS A 263 -14.62 -5.58 -19.06
CA CYS A 263 -15.51 -6.29 -19.97
C CYS A 263 -16.46 -5.34 -20.70
N ILE A 264 -16.76 -5.61 -21.97
CA ILE A 264 -17.73 -4.84 -22.77
C ILE A 264 -19.15 -5.35 -22.51
N GLY A 265 -19.30 -6.67 -22.35
CA GLY A 265 -20.41 -7.32 -21.64
C GLY A 265 -20.01 -7.71 -20.22
N GLY A 266 -20.60 -8.79 -19.70
CA GLY A 266 -20.23 -9.37 -18.41
C GLY A 266 -21.42 -9.72 -17.52
N LEU A 267 -21.11 -10.06 -16.26
CA LEU A 267 -22.08 -10.53 -15.26
C LEU A 267 -23.13 -9.49 -14.89
N GLY A 268 -22.72 -8.21 -14.80
CA GLY A 268 -23.62 -7.09 -14.51
C GLY A 268 -23.82 -6.21 -15.72
N ARG A 269 -23.89 -6.81 -16.91
CA ARG A 269 -24.14 -6.05 -18.13
C ARG A 269 -25.45 -5.27 -18.06
N GLY A 270 -25.47 -4.09 -18.67
CA GLY A 270 -26.70 -3.36 -18.93
C GLY A 270 -27.60 -4.10 -19.93
N GLU A 271 -28.90 -3.85 -19.85
CA GLU A 271 -29.86 -4.34 -20.83
C GLU A 271 -29.87 -3.42 -22.05
N VAL A 272 -29.77 -4.02 -23.25
CA VAL A 272 -29.75 -3.28 -24.52
C VAL A 272 -31.09 -3.44 -25.23
N LEU A 273 -31.71 -2.31 -25.57
CA LEU A 273 -32.93 -2.27 -26.35
C LEU A 273 -32.66 -2.36 -27.86
N PRO A 274 -33.65 -2.83 -28.65
CA PRO A 274 -33.58 -2.81 -30.12
C PRO A 274 -33.37 -1.40 -30.70
N SER A 275 -33.77 -0.37 -29.95
CA SER A 275 -33.55 1.03 -30.32
C SER A 275 -32.07 1.43 -30.25
N GLY A 276 -31.20 0.65 -29.60
CA GLY A 276 -29.80 0.96 -29.32
C GLY A 276 -29.58 1.64 -27.96
N LEU A 277 -30.66 1.93 -27.21
CA LEU A 277 -30.58 2.45 -25.84
C LEU A 277 -30.09 1.34 -24.90
N SER A 278 -29.21 1.66 -23.96
CA SER A 278 -28.75 0.66 -22.99
C SER A 278 -28.73 1.19 -21.56
N SER A 279 -29.00 0.32 -20.58
CA SER A 279 -28.88 0.64 -19.17
C SER A 279 -27.43 0.60 -18.69
N GLY A 280 -27.18 1.25 -17.55
CA GLY A 280 -25.85 1.28 -16.96
C GLY A 280 -25.44 -0.12 -16.51
N ALA A 281 -24.15 -0.44 -16.64
CA ALA A 281 -23.64 -1.70 -16.10
C ALA A 281 -23.51 -1.63 -14.58
N GLY A 282 -23.69 -2.75 -13.89
CA GLY A 282 -23.45 -2.88 -12.44
C GLY A 282 -22.14 -3.62 -12.16
N HIS A 283 -21.48 -3.28 -11.07
CA HIS A 283 -20.35 -4.00 -10.45
C HIS A 283 -20.02 -3.24 -9.17
N GLY A 284 -20.01 -3.87 -7.99
CA GLY A 284 -19.87 -3.15 -6.71
C GLY A 284 -21.14 -2.39 -6.28
N GLY A 285 -21.67 -1.55 -7.18
CA GLY A 285 -22.97 -0.88 -7.10
C GLY A 285 -23.85 -1.24 -8.30
N ARG A 286 -25.18 -1.08 -8.17
CA ARG A 286 -26.12 -1.32 -9.26
C ARG A 286 -25.96 -0.26 -10.36
N GLY A 287 -26.08 -0.67 -11.61
CA GLY A 287 -26.13 0.25 -12.74
C GLY A 287 -27.43 1.07 -12.73
N GLY A 288 -27.37 2.28 -13.27
CA GLY A 288 -28.52 3.16 -13.41
C GLY A 288 -29.51 2.64 -14.44
N ASP A 289 -30.79 2.83 -14.16
CA ASP A 289 -31.90 2.44 -15.02
C ASP A 289 -32.02 3.40 -16.23
N THR A 290 -32.42 2.85 -17.38
CA THR A 290 -32.62 3.59 -18.64
C THR A 290 -34.11 3.85 -18.87
N PHE A 291 -34.46 5.05 -19.36
CA PHE A 291 -35.84 5.42 -19.63
C PHE A 291 -36.16 5.28 -21.12
N TYR A 292 -37.14 4.44 -21.45
CA TYR A 292 -37.61 4.22 -22.81
C TYR A 292 -39.14 4.08 -22.84
N ASP A 293 -39.77 4.85 -23.72
CA ASP A 293 -41.20 4.79 -24.04
C ASP A 293 -42.13 4.78 -22.80
N GLY A 294 -41.85 5.65 -21.82
CA GLY A 294 -42.66 5.78 -20.60
C GLY A 294 -42.31 4.79 -19.48
N SER A 295 -41.35 3.89 -19.69
CA SER A 295 -40.94 2.85 -18.73
C SER A 295 -39.44 2.92 -18.40
N TYR A 296 -39.07 2.39 -17.23
CA TYR A 296 -37.69 2.21 -16.82
C TYR A 296 -37.24 0.78 -17.02
N ILE A 297 -36.06 0.62 -17.58
CA ILE A 297 -35.38 -0.65 -17.78
C ILE A 297 -34.25 -0.73 -16.77
N ALA A 298 -34.20 -1.84 -16.04
CA ALA A 298 -33.26 -2.00 -14.95
C ALA A 298 -31.80 -1.94 -15.45
N GLY A 299 -30.95 -1.24 -14.69
CA GLY A 299 -29.50 -1.34 -14.84
C GLY A 299 -28.95 -2.68 -14.38
N GLY A 300 -27.69 -2.93 -14.73
CA GLY A 300 -26.97 -4.16 -14.38
C GLY A 300 -26.91 -4.38 -12.87
N SER A 301 -26.98 -5.65 -12.46
CA SER A 301 -26.94 -6.06 -11.05
C SER A 301 -25.54 -5.99 -10.44
N VAL A 302 -25.49 -5.89 -9.11
CA VAL A 302 -24.26 -6.07 -8.33
C VAL A 302 -23.84 -7.55 -8.36
N TYR A 303 -22.53 -7.83 -8.50
CA TYR A 303 -21.96 -9.19 -8.42
C TYR A 303 -20.56 -9.16 -7.80
N GLY A 304 -19.98 -10.35 -7.62
CA GLY A 304 -18.68 -10.56 -6.98
C GLY A 304 -18.77 -10.49 -5.46
N ASP A 305 -17.68 -10.88 -4.80
CA ASP A 305 -17.54 -10.80 -3.36
C ASP A 305 -17.02 -9.41 -2.96
N ALA A 306 -17.60 -8.81 -1.92
CA ALA A 306 -17.12 -7.56 -1.36
C ALA A 306 -15.85 -7.77 -0.54
N ASP A 307 -15.70 -8.91 0.15
CA ASP A 307 -14.59 -9.17 1.08
C ASP A 307 -13.37 -9.82 0.39
N LEU A 308 -13.53 -10.21 -0.87
CA LEU A 308 -12.42 -10.66 -1.73
C LEU A 308 -12.77 -10.44 -3.21
N PRO A 309 -12.81 -9.17 -3.69
CA PRO A 309 -13.20 -8.86 -5.05
C PRO A 309 -12.09 -9.23 -6.03
N CYS A 310 -12.46 -9.85 -7.15
CA CYS A 310 -11.51 -10.21 -8.21
C CYS A 310 -12.15 -10.34 -9.59
N GLN A 311 -13.36 -9.81 -9.75
CA GLN A 311 -14.06 -9.79 -11.01
C GLN A 311 -13.77 -8.45 -11.74
N LEU A 312 -13.73 -8.52 -13.07
CA LEU A 312 -13.66 -7.34 -13.93
C LEU A 312 -14.97 -6.58 -13.88
N GLY A 313 -14.91 -5.26 -14.06
CA GLY A 313 -16.10 -4.44 -14.30
C GLY A 313 -16.80 -4.87 -15.59
N SER A 314 -18.13 -4.80 -15.58
CA SER A 314 -18.99 -5.11 -16.72
C SER A 314 -19.28 -3.86 -17.55
N GLY A 315 -19.55 -4.07 -18.82
CA GLY A 315 -19.94 -3.00 -19.75
C GLY A 315 -21.44 -2.91 -19.96
N SER A 316 -21.87 -1.83 -20.61
CA SER A 316 -23.29 -1.44 -20.68
C SER A 316 -24.11 -2.20 -21.71
N GLY A 317 -23.51 -3.11 -22.48
CA GLY A 317 -24.22 -3.82 -23.53
C GLY A 317 -23.65 -5.17 -23.90
N ASN A 318 -23.96 -5.63 -25.11
CA ASN A 318 -23.52 -6.92 -25.63
C ASN A 318 -22.22 -6.77 -26.41
N ASP A 319 -21.33 -7.76 -26.36
CA ASP A 319 -19.99 -7.73 -26.97
C ASP A 319 -20.00 -7.49 -28.49
N SER A 320 -21.13 -7.72 -29.15
CA SER A 320 -21.32 -7.53 -30.59
C SER A 320 -21.62 -6.09 -31.02
N LEU A 321 -21.87 -5.18 -30.08
CA LEU A 321 -22.23 -3.79 -30.39
C LEU A 321 -20.99 -2.89 -30.27
N PRO A 322 -20.59 -2.18 -31.34
CA PRO A 322 -19.45 -1.26 -31.31
C PRO A 322 -19.66 -0.07 -30.36
N ASP A 323 -20.90 0.14 -29.90
CA ASP A 323 -21.32 1.23 -29.05
C ASP A 323 -21.53 0.88 -27.56
N ALA A 324 -21.11 -0.31 -27.10
CA ALA A 324 -21.11 -0.64 -25.69
C ALA A 324 -19.90 -0.01 -24.96
N ALA A 325 -20.13 0.55 -23.78
CA ALA A 325 -19.05 1.07 -22.91
C ALA A 325 -18.43 -0.10 -22.14
N ALA A 326 -17.10 -0.17 -22.06
CA ALA A 326 -16.39 -1.16 -21.27
C ALA A 326 -16.39 -0.83 -19.76
N GLY A 327 -16.40 -1.86 -18.93
CA GLY A 327 -16.18 -1.71 -17.49
C GLY A 327 -14.71 -1.38 -17.14
N GLY A 328 -14.44 -1.16 -15.86
CA GLY A 328 -13.08 -1.05 -15.34
C GLY A 328 -12.39 -2.41 -15.22
N GLY A 329 -11.07 -2.43 -15.31
CA GLY A 329 -10.23 -3.62 -15.15
C GLY A 329 -9.99 -4.02 -13.69
N ILE A 330 -8.99 -4.88 -13.46
CA ILE A 330 -8.56 -5.32 -12.13
C ILE A 330 -7.14 -4.81 -11.86
N ILE A 331 -6.92 -4.29 -10.66
CA ILE A 331 -5.59 -4.03 -10.12
C ILE A 331 -5.40 -4.84 -8.85
N VAL A 332 -4.43 -5.76 -8.86
CA VAL A 332 -4.03 -6.55 -7.69
C VAL A 332 -2.61 -6.19 -7.29
N MET A 333 -2.40 -5.88 -6.01
CA MET A 333 -1.06 -5.69 -5.45
C MET A 333 -0.82 -6.67 -4.31
N GLY A 334 0.21 -7.50 -4.44
CA GLY A 334 0.51 -8.61 -3.54
C GLY A 334 -0.33 -9.86 -3.85
N SER A 335 -0.37 -10.76 -2.88
CA SER A 335 -1.05 -12.06 -2.89
C SER A 335 -1.29 -12.51 -1.45
N LEU A 336 -1.99 -13.62 -1.25
CA LEU A 336 -2.20 -14.20 0.09
C LEU A 336 -0.90 -14.68 0.75
N GLU A 337 0.07 -15.12 -0.07
CA GLU A 337 1.36 -15.65 0.40
C GLU A 337 2.41 -14.54 0.50
N HIS A 338 2.38 -13.58 -0.42
CA HIS A 338 3.33 -12.47 -0.49
C HIS A 338 2.58 -11.13 -0.56
N SER A 339 2.43 -10.49 0.60
CA SER A 339 1.89 -9.14 0.75
C SER A 339 2.94 -8.06 0.46
N LEU A 340 2.48 -6.92 -0.03
CA LEU A 340 3.32 -5.74 -0.25
C LEU A 340 3.71 -5.11 1.09
N SER A 341 4.98 -4.78 1.29
CA SER A 341 5.44 -4.14 2.54
C SER A 341 4.93 -2.70 2.68
N LEU A 342 4.94 -1.93 1.58
CA LEU A 342 4.50 -0.53 1.59
C LEU A 342 3.93 -0.11 0.23
N LEU A 343 2.69 0.38 0.24
CA LEU A 343 2.10 1.12 -0.88
C LEU A 343 2.01 2.60 -0.54
N SER A 344 2.68 3.46 -1.30
CA SER A 344 2.61 4.91 -1.16
C SER A 344 2.05 5.55 -2.41
N VAL A 345 0.85 6.13 -2.32
CA VAL A 345 0.16 6.78 -3.43
C VAL A 345 0.10 8.28 -3.20
N TYR A 346 0.75 9.05 -4.08
CA TYR A 346 0.66 10.51 -4.15
C TYR A 346 -0.03 11.00 -5.42
N GLY A 347 -0.01 10.19 -6.49
CA GLY A 347 -0.72 10.39 -7.75
C GLY A 347 -2.08 9.69 -7.74
N SER A 348 -2.38 8.92 -8.81
CA SER A 348 -3.68 8.26 -8.96
C SER A 348 -3.60 6.76 -9.22
N LEU A 349 -4.57 6.03 -8.67
CA LEU A 349 -4.82 4.61 -8.89
C LEU A 349 -6.27 4.46 -9.37
N GLN A 350 -6.48 4.07 -10.62
CA GLN A 350 -7.79 4.17 -11.26
C GLN A 350 -8.21 2.85 -11.92
N ALA A 351 -9.42 2.40 -11.67
CA ALA A 351 -10.08 1.34 -12.45
C ALA A 351 -11.53 1.77 -12.72
N ASN A 352 -11.69 2.93 -13.37
CA ASN A 352 -13.00 3.52 -13.64
C ASN A 352 -13.70 2.84 -14.83
N GLY A 353 -15.02 2.92 -14.89
CA GLY A 353 -15.79 2.52 -16.07
C GLY A 353 -15.60 3.48 -17.24
N GLU A 354 -15.76 2.99 -18.47
CA GLU A 354 -15.68 3.83 -19.68
C GLU A 354 -16.86 4.80 -19.74
N ASN A 355 -16.55 6.07 -20.03
CA ASN A 355 -17.54 7.11 -20.26
C ASN A 355 -18.02 7.08 -21.72
N LYS A 356 -19.33 7.10 -21.94
CA LYS A 356 -19.89 7.31 -23.28
C LYS A 356 -19.99 8.80 -23.60
N ALA A 357 -18.98 9.32 -24.30
CA ALA A 357 -19.02 10.67 -24.87
C ALA A 357 -19.90 10.72 -26.14
N LYS A 358 -20.60 11.85 -26.34
CA LYS A 358 -21.48 12.09 -27.50
C LYS A 358 -20.68 12.04 -28.81
N TYR A 359 -20.90 11.05 -29.67
CA TYR A 359 -20.67 11.24 -31.10
C TYR A 359 -21.84 12.03 -31.67
N SER A 360 -21.73 13.36 -31.71
CA SER A 360 -22.62 14.18 -32.52
C SER A 360 -22.13 14.16 -33.96
N ARG A 361 -22.49 13.16 -34.78
CA ARG A 361 -22.27 13.25 -36.22
C ARG A 361 -23.25 14.29 -36.78
N LYS A 362 -22.78 15.52 -37.05
CA LYS A 362 -23.47 16.44 -37.95
C LYS A 362 -23.27 15.93 -39.38
N LEU A 363 -24.09 14.98 -39.82
CA LEU A 363 -24.38 14.89 -41.25
C LEU A 363 -25.42 15.97 -41.58
N GLU A 364 -25.26 16.56 -42.76
CA GLU A 364 -26.04 17.67 -43.30
C GLU A 364 -27.54 17.63 -42.93
N GLY A 365 -27.95 18.54 -42.04
CA GLY A 365 -29.36 18.94 -41.89
C GLY A 365 -30.27 18.10 -41.00
N GLU A 366 -29.90 16.89 -40.56
CA GLU A 366 -30.73 16.05 -39.69
C GLU A 366 -29.97 15.59 -38.43
N THR A 367 -30.46 16.00 -37.26
CA THR A 367 -29.88 15.56 -35.98
C THR A 367 -30.44 14.18 -35.66
N ILE A 368 -29.86 13.13 -36.23
CA ILE A 368 -30.17 11.76 -35.81
C ILE A 368 -29.58 11.59 -34.41
N SER A 369 -30.41 11.66 -33.38
CA SER A 369 -30.05 11.24 -32.04
C SER A 369 -29.82 9.73 -32.08
N GLU A 370 -28.58 9.31 -32.37
CA GLU A 370 -28.13 7.93 -32.17
C GLU A 370 -28.50 7.54 -30.73
N ALA A 371 -29.20 6.42 -30.60
CA ALA A 371 -29.70 5.96 -29.31
C ALA A 371 -28.54 5.78 -28.34
N GLY A 372 -28.70 6.36 -27.15
CA GLY A 372 -27.66 6.45 -26.17
C GLY A 372 -27.36 5.13 -25.44
N GLY A 373 -26.10 4.67 -25.52
CA GLY A 373 -25.58 3.60 -24.67
C GLY A 373 -25.39 4.03 -23.21
N GLY A 374 -25.53 3.08 -22.28
CA GLY A 374 -25.26 3.26 -20.86
C GLY A 374 -23.77 3.37 -20.53
N GLY A 375 -23.45 3.77 -19.30
CA GLY A 375 -22.08 3.82 -18.81
C GLY A 375 -21.53 2.46 -18.37
N GLY A 376 -20.23 2.24 -18.54
CA GLY A 376 -19.54 1.05 -18.04
C GLY A 376 -19.40 1.09 -16.51
N SER A 377 -19.36 -0.06 -15.84
CA SER A 377 -19.21 -0.10 -14.38
C SER A 377 -17.75 0.08 -13.95
N GLY A 378 -17.51 0.52 -12.72
CA GLY A 378 -16.17 0.54 -12.14
C GLY A 378 -15.55 -0.86 -12.05
N GLY A 379 -14.23 -0.94 -11.91
CA GLY A 379 -13.46 -2.18 -11.83
C GLY A 379 -13.22 -2.65 -10.39
N THR A 380 -12.18 -3.46 -10.20
CA THR A 380 -11.76 -3.99 -8.90
C THR A 380 -10.35 -3.54 -8.56
N ILE A 381 -10.14 -3.10 -7.32
CA ILE A 381 -8.81 -2.89 -6.74
C ILE A 381 -8.70 -3.77 -5.49
N LEU A 382 -7.77 -4.74 -5.52
CA LEU A 382 -7.51 -5.68 -4.44
C LEU A 382 -6.06 -5.52 -3.95
N LEU A 383 -5.89 -5.15 -2.68
CA LEU A 383 -4.59 -4.79 -2.13
C LEU A 383 -4.23 -5.67 -0.93
N PHE A 384 -3.21 -6.50 -1.07
CA PHE A 384 -2.59 -7.27 0.00
C PHE A 384 -1.38 -6.49 0.54
N LEU A 385 -1.52 -5.84 1.69
CA LEU A 385 -0.55 -4.86 2.19
C LEU A 385 -0.23 -5.08 3.67
N HIS A 386 0.97 -4.64 4.07
CA HIS A 386 1.29 -4.35 5.48
C HIS A 386 1.01 -2.89 5.82
N ASN A 387 1.50 -1.95 4.99
CA ASN A 387 1.36 -0.52 5.21
C ASN A 387 0.85 0.22 3.98
N LEU A 388 -0.01 1.21 4.21
CA LEU A 388 -0.60 2.07 3.18
C LEU A 388 -0.38 3.56 3.52
N ALA A 389 0.08 4.33 2.57
CA ALA A 389 0.16 5.79 2.67
C ALA A 389 -0.53 6.45 1.46
N LEU A 390 -1.62 7.16 1.70
CA LEU A 390 -2.29 8.01 0.70
C LEU A 390 -2.00 9.48 1.03
N GLY A 391 -1.27 10.15 0.13
CA GLY A 391 -0.96 11.59 0.24
C GLY A 391 -2.18 12.48 -0.01
N ASP A 392 -2.08 13.77 0.33
CA ASP A 392 -3.20 14.72 0.31
C ASP A 392 -3.86 14.89 -1.07
N SER A 393 -3.06 14.86 -2.15
CA SER A 393 -3.52 14.96 -3.54
C SER A 393 -3.83 13.61 -4.20
N SER A 394 -3.72 12.51 -3.47
CA SER A 394 -3.86 11.18 -4.05
C SER A 394 -5.32 10.78 -4.22
N ALA A 395 -5.58 9.95 -5.25
CA ALA A 395 -6.91 9.43 -5.52
C ALA A 395 -6.86 7.94 -5.88
N ILE A 396 -7.62 7.13 -5.14
CA ILE A 396 -8.00 5.78 -5.56
C ILE A 396 -9.42 5.87 -6.13
N SER A 397 -9.63 5.46 -7.38
CA SER A 397 -10.91 5.66 -8.07
C SER A 397 -11.39 4.40 -8.76
N VAL A 398 -12.62 3.99 -8.49
CA VAL A 398 -13.35 2.92 -9.19
C VAL A 398 -14.75 3.39 -9.58
N VAL A 399 -14.85 4.61 -10.08
CA VAL A 399 -16.11 5.29 -10.38
C VAL A 399 -16.77 4.69 -11.62
N GLY A 400 -18.10 4.62 -11.60
CA GLY A 400 -18.88 4.19 -12.76
C GLY A 400 -18.85 5.21 -13.89
N GLY A 401 -18.92 4.72 -15.13
CA GLY A 401 -18.92 5.53 -16.34
C GLY A 401 -20.21 6.32 -16.54
N LEU A 402 -20.09 7.45 -17.22
CA LEU A 402 -21.19 8.35 -17.56
C LEU A 402 -22.08 7.75 -18.66
N GLY A 403 -23.39 7.72 -18.41
CA GLY A 403 -24.40 7.35 -19.40
C GLY A 403 -24.63 8.44 -20.44
N SER A 404 -25.06 8.05 -21.65
CA SER A 404 -25.45 9.00 -22.69
C SER A 404 -26.94 9.38 -22.60
N SER A 405 -27.52 10.05 -23.61
CA SER A 405 -28.87 10.63 -23.48
C SER A 405 -29.94 9.56 -23.21
N ASN A 406 -30.63 9.66 -22.07
CA ASN A 406 -31.57 8.68 -21.53
C ASN A 406 -30.96 7.32 -21.11
N GLY A 407 -29.64 7.16 -21.25
CA GLY A 407 -28.89 6.02 -20.78
C GLY A 407 -28.54 6.15 -19.29
N GLY A 408 -28.63 5.03 -18.57
CA GLY A 408 -28.24 4.95 -17.17
C GLY A 408 -26.72 5.04 -16.97
N GLY A 409 -26.31 5.62 -15.85
CA GLY A 409 -24.89 5.65 -15.44
C GLY A 409 -24.40 4.30 -14.92
N GLY A 410 -23.12 3.98 -15.08
CA GLY A 410 -22.54 2.73 -14.56
C GLY A 410 -22.47 2.71 -13.04
N GLY A 411 -22.56 1.54 -12.40
CA GLY A 411 -22.33 1.37 -10.98
C GLY A 411 -20.85 1.56 -10.61
N GLY A 412 -20.58 2.05 -9.40
CA GLY A 412 -19.21 2.18 -8.88
C GLY A 412 -18.63 0.83 -8.44
N GLY A 413 -17.35 0.59 -8.66
CA GLY A 413 -16.67 -0.70 -8.49
C GLY A 413 -16.33 -1.09 -7.04
N ARG A 414 -15.31 -1.95 -6.88
CA ARG A 414 -14.91 -2.51 -5.58
C ARG A 414 -13.47 -2.18 -5.22
N VAL A 415 -13.24 -1.83 -3.95
CA VAL A 415 -11.91 -1.67 -3.37
C VAL A 415 -11.83 -2.51 -2.10
N HIS A 416 -10.85 -3.41 -2.01
CA HIS A 416 -10.63 -4.23 -0.81
C HIS A 416 -9.19 -4.10 -0.30
N PHE A 417 -9.07 -3.86 1.00
CA PHE A 417 -7.79 -3.83 1.71
C PHE A 417 -7.61 -5.09 2.55
N HIS A 418 -6.71 -5.96 2.11
CA HIS A 418 -6.34 -7.19 2.80
C HIS A 418 -5.08 -6.99 3.64
N TRP A 419 -5.24 -6.74 4.94
CA TRP A 419 -4.13 -6.51 5.86
C TRP A 419 -3.40 -7.81 6.24
N SER A 420 -2.08 -7.76 6.27
CA SER A 420 -1.18 -8.86 6.63
C SER A 420 -0.30 -8.48 7.83
N ASP A 421 -0.04 -9.45 8.70
CA ASP A 421 0.85 -9.35 9.87
C ASP A 421 0.66 -8.08 10.72
N MET A 422 -0.58 -7.79 11.10
CA MET A 422 -0.87 -6.70 12.02
C MET A 422 -0.36 -7.01 13.43
N SER A 423 0.53 -6.16 13.95
CA SER A 423 0.92 -6.18 15.36
C SER A 423 -0.25 -5.80 16.28
N MET A 424 -0.27 -6.30 17.51
CA MET A 424 -1.37 -6.12 18.47
C MET A 424 -0.88 -5.53 19.79
N GLY A 425 -1.78 -4.85 20.50
CA GLY A 425 -1.48 -4.25 21.81
C GLY A 425 -0.43 -3.15 21.71
N ASP A 426 0.55 -3.16 22.62
CA ASP A 426 1.56 -2.09 22.74
C ASP A 426 2.47 -1.94 21.50
N GLU A 427 2.57 -2.99 20.68
CA GLU A 427 3.35 -2.98 19.43
C GLU A 427 2.54 -2.51 18.22
N TYR A 428 1.24 -2.24 18.38
CA TYR A 428 0.37 -1.85 17.28
C TYR A 428 0.90 -0.61 16.55
N LEU A 429 0.98 -0.69 15.22
CA LEU A 429 1.27 0.45 14.35
C LEU A 429 0.11 0.66 13.39
N PRO A 430 -0.33 1.91 13.14
CA PRO A 430 -1.39 2.17 12.18
C PRO A 430 -1.03 1.62 10.79
N ALA A 431 -1.83 0.69 10.30
CA ALA A 431 -1.62 0.06 8.99
C ALA A 431 -1.80 1.04 7.81
N ALA A 432 -2.54 2.13 8.01
CA ALA A 432 -2.80 3.10 6.96
C ALA A 432 -2.76 4.56 7.45
N ILE A 433 -2.13 5.41 6.64
CA ILE A 433 -2.19 6.87 6.74
C ILE A 433 -2.96 7.37 5.51
N VAL A 434 -4.22 7.73 5.70
CA VAL A 434 -5.11 8.12 4.60
C VAL A 434 -5.41 9.61 4.67
N LYS A 435 -4.76 10.40 3.82
CA LYS A 435 -5.06 11.84 3.65
C LYS A 435 -5.69 12.17 2.30
N GLY A 436 -5.57 11.28 1.32
CA GLY A 436 -6.17 11.40 0.00
C GLY A 436 -7.63 10.97 -0.06
N THR A 437 -8.13 10.75 -1.29
CA THR A 437 -9.53 10.42 -1.57
C THR A 437 -9.70 9.01 -2.13
N ILE A 438 -10.79 8.34 -1.74
CA ILE A 438 -11.22 7.05 -2.30
C ILE A 438 -12.60 7.24 -2.92
N ASN A 439 -12.66 7.24 -4.24
CA ASN A 439 -13.85 7.52 -5.02
C ASN A 439 -14.47 6.23 -5.55
N ILE A 440 -15.66 5.90 -5.01
CA ILE A 440 -16.47 4.73 -5.40
C ILE A 440 -17.82 5.14 -5.98
N GLY A 441 -17.96 6.38 -6.45
CA GLY A 441 -19.23 6.92 -6.92
C GLY A 441 -19.80 6.14 -8.10
N GLY A 442 -21.13 6.02 -8.15
CA GLY A 442 -21.81 5.62 -9.37
C GLY A 442 -21.69 6.72 -10.45
N GLY A 443 -21.69 6.30 -11.71
CA GLY A 443 -21.72 7.18 -12.86
C GLY A 443 -23.06 7.90 -12.98
N PHE A 444 -23.04 9.10 -13.56
CA PHE A 444 -24.26 9.88 -13.75
C PHE A 444 -25.08 9.38 -14.95
N GLY A 445 -26.40 9.31 -14.78
CA GLY A 445 -27.33 9.19 -15.90
C GLY A 445 -27.54 10.55 -16.56
N ARG A 446 -27.93 10.57 -17.83
CA ARG A 446 -28.26 11.81 -18.55
C ARG A 446 -29.70 11.80 -19.03
N GLY A 447 -30.34 12.98 -19.05
CA GLY A 447 -31.74 13.12 -19.42
C GLY A 447 -32.63 12.48 -18.36
N MET A 448 -33.42 11.49 -18.76
CA MET A 448 -34.26 10.70 -17.85
C MET A 448 -33.57 9.41 -17.33
N GLY A 449 -32.31 9.16 -17.71
CA GLY A 449 -31.55 8.03 -17.19
C GLY A 449 -31.17 8.23 -15.72
N GLN A 450 -31.24 7.17 -14.92
CA GLN A 450 -30.88 7.22 -13.50
C GLN A 450 -29.36 7.10 -13.31
N ASN A 451 -28.88 7.61 -12.17
CA ASN A 451 -27.48 7.45 -11.75
C ASN A 451 -27.23 6.01 -11.31
N GLY A 452 -26.00 5.53 -11.50
CA GLY A 452 -25.55 4.30 -10.85
C GLY A 452 -25.43 4.47 -9.34
N GLU A 453 -25.52 3.36 -8.62
CA GLU A 453 -25.26 3.32 -7.19
C GLU A 453 -23.75 3.33 -6.90
N ASN A 454 -23.41 3.74 -5.69
CA ASN A 454 -22.04 3.70 -5.21
C ASN A 454 -21.55 2.26 -5.06
N GLY A 455 -20.25 2.09 -5.25
CA GLY A 455 -19.55 0.84 -5.07
C GLY A 455 -19.34 0.45 -3.62
N THR A 456 -18.43 -0.50 -3.41
CA THR A 456 -18.13 -1.02 -2.07
C THR A 456 -16.65 -0.84 -1.74
N VAL A 457 -16.36 -0.31 -0.54
CA VAL A 457 -15.03 -0.37 0.06
C VAL A 457 -15.10 -1.31 1.25
N SER A 458 -14.24 -2.32 1.27
CA SER A 458 -14.16 -3.31 2.34
C SER A 458 -12.71 -3.44 2.83
N GLY A 459 -12.55 -4.02 4.00
CA GLY A 459 -11.25 -4.36 4.56
C GLY A 459 -11.33 -5.66 5.32
N LYS A 460 -10.21 -6.36 5.44
CA LYS A 460 -10.10 -7.60 6.23
C LYS A 460 -10.63 -7.36 7.65
N ALA A 461 -11.29 -8.37 8.21
CA ALA A 461 -11.78 -8.35 9.57
C ALA A 461 -10.67 -7.98 10.56
N CYS A 462 -10.86 -6.88 11.29
CA CYS A 462 -9.85 -6.41 12.22
C CYS A 462 -9.75 -7.32 13.46
N PRO A 463 -8.55 -7.43 14.04
CA PRO A 463 -8.36 -8.14 15.30
C PRO A 463 -9.00 -7.37 16.47
N LYS A 464 -9.00 -8.01 17.66
CA LYS A 464 -9.62 -7.48 18.88
C LYS A 464 -9.09 -6.07 19.22
N GLY A 465 -9.93 -5.18 19.72
CA GLY A 465 -9.54 -3.80 20.04
C GLY A 465 -9.52 -2.81 18.86
N LEU A 466 -9.54 -3.29 17.60
CA LEU A 466 -9.50 -2.46 16.39
C LEU A 466 -10.80 -2.53 15.59
N TYR A 467 -11.15 -1.51 14.81
CA TYR A 467 -12.36 -1.45 13.97
C TYR A 467 -12.19 -0.62 12.69
N GLY A 468 -13.16 -0.69 11.79
CA GLY A 468 -13.18 0.03 10.52
C GLY A 468 -12.38 -0.67 9.41
N ILE A 469 -12.28 -0.02 8.25
CA ILE A 469 -11.59 -0.56 7.06
C ILE A 469 -10.08 -0.61 7.25
N PHE A 470 -9.52 0.38 7.95
CA PHE A 470 -8.08 0.53 8.23
C PHE A 470 -7.68 0.02 9.62
N CYS A 471 -8.57 -0.70 10.30
CA CYS A 471 -8.36 -1.23 11.65
C CYS A 471 -7.83 -0.21 12.66
N GLN A 472 -8.55 0.90 12.82
CA GLN A 472 -8.24 1.93 13.80
C GLN A 472 -8.58 1.47 15.22
N GLU A 473 -7.92 2.04 16.21
CA GLU A 473 -8.17 1.75 17.62
C GLU A 473 -9.60 2.14 18.02
N CYS A 474 -10.32 1.26 18.73
CA CYS A 474 -11.67 1.56 19.23
C CYS A 474 -11.68 2.86 20.06
N PRO A 475 -12.79 3.63 20.05
CA PRO A 475 -12.90 4.89 20.79
C PRO A 475 -12.63 4.74 22.30
N ILE A 476 -12.13 5.81 22.92
CA ILE A 476 -11.83 5.82 24.36
C ILE A 476 -13.09 5.45 25.17
N GLY A 477 -12.92 4.58 26.18
CA GLY A 477 -14.02 4.09 27.01
C GLY A 477 -14.86 3.00 26.33
N THR A 478 -14.33 2.36 25.29
CA THR A 478 -14.89 1.14 24.69
C THR A 478 -13.86 0.01 24.68
N TYR A 479 -14.33 -1.23 24.65
CA TYR A 479 -13.52 -2.43 24.49
C TYR A 479 -14.11 -3.33 23.41
N LYS A 480 -13.27 -4.18 22.82
CA LYS A 480 -13.69 -5.14 21.79
C LYS A 480 -12.94 -6.46 21.92
N ASN A 481 -13.67 -7.52 22.22
CA ASN A 481 -13.15 -8.85 22.49
C ASN A 481 -13.31 -9.85 21.31
N VAL A 482 -13.97 -9.45 20.23
CA VAL A 482 -14.19 -10.27 19.02
C VAL A 482 -13.47 -9.68 17.81
N SER A 483 -13.14 -10.53 16.84
CA SER A 483 -12.67 -10.09 15.52
C SER A 483 -13.83 -9.57 14.67
N GLY A 484 -13.57 -8.54 13.87
CA GLY A 484 -14.54 -7.96 12.95
C GLY A 484 -14.18 -6.51 12.62
N SER A 485 -14.88 -5.85 11.72
CA SER A 485 -14.55 -4.46 11.34
C SER A 485 -15.66 -3.46 11.71
N ASP A 486 -16.82 -3.94 12.15
CA ASP A 486 -17.94 -3.07 12.51
C ASP A 486 -17.67 -2.25 13.77
N GLN A 487 -18.02 -0.97 13.72
CA GLN A 487 -17.91 -0.06 14.87
C GLN A 487 -18.83 -0.49 16.02
N ALA A 488 -19.97 -1.14 15.71
CA ALA A 488 -20.90 -1.64 16.71
C ALA A 488 -20.30 -2.72 17.63
N LEU A 489 -19.17 -3.32 17.24
CA LEU A 489 -18.43 -4.29 18.04
C LEU A 489 -17.57 -3.62 19.13
N CYS A 490 -17.37 -2.30 19.09
CA CYS A 490 -16.73 -1.56 20.18
C CYS A 490 -17.78 -1.28 21.27
N HIS A 491 -17.82 -2.13 22.29
CA HIS A 491 -18.78 -2.03 23.40
C HIS A 491 -18.31 -1.03 24.45
N LYS A 492 -19.24 -0.27 25.03
CA LYS A 492 -18.90 0.69 26.10
C LYS A 492 -18.45 -0.04 27.36
N CYS A 493 -17.39 0.48 28.00
CA CYS A 493 -16.92 -0.03 29.27
C CYS A 493 -17.96 0.25 30.38
N PRO A 494 -18.20 -0.70 31.30
CA PRO A 494 -19.18 -0.54 32.36
C PRO A 494 -18.80 0.61 33.31
N PHE A 495 -19.73 1.55 33.53
CA PHE A 495 -19.50 2.72 34.38
C PHE A 495 -19.28 2.41 35.87
N HIS A 496 -19.69 1.22 36.32
CA HIS A 496 -19.52 0.81 37.72
C HIS A 496 -18.06 0.54 38.09
N GLU A 497 -17.18 0.39 37.11
CA GLU A 497 -15.74 0.12 37.31
C GLU A 497 -14.89 1.40 37.28
N LEU A 498 -15.47 2.56 36.94
CA LEU A 498 -14.74 3.83 36.86
C LEU A 498 -14.91 4.67 38.14
N PRO A 499 -13.83 4.97 38.88
CA PRO A 499 -13.88 5.88 40.02
C PRO A 499 -14.38 7.29 39.63
N ARG A 500 -15.04 8.00 40.54
CA ARG A 500 -15.64 9.33 40.28
C ARG A 500 -14.65 10.41 39.80
N ARG A 501 -13.35 10.23 40.10
CA ARG A 501 -12.25 11.14 39.71
C ARG A 501 -11.25 10.48 38.75
N ALA A 502 -11.72 9.51 37.97
CA ALA A 502 -10.96 8.82 36.94
C ALA A 502 -11.53 9.11 35.54
N THR A 503 -10.65 9.05 34.55
CA THR A 503 -10.97 9.15 33.13
C THR A 503 -10.32 8.00 32.39
N TYR A 504 -11.04 7.39 31.45
CA TYR A 504 -10.48 6.34 30.59
C TYR A 504 -9.33 6.89 29.75
N VAL A 505 -8.34 6.02 29.51
CA VAL A 505 -7.13 6.37 28.75
C VAL A 505 -7.12 5.63 27.42
N ALA A 506 -6.56 6.27 26.40
CA ALA A 506 -6.27 5.59 25.16
C ALA A 506 -5.11 4.61 25.39
N VAL A 507 -5.29 3.38 24.92
CA VAL A 507 -4.24 2.36 24.92
C VAL A 507 -3.97 1.97 23.48
N ARG A 508 -2.68 1.82 23.20
CA ARG A 508 -2.19 1.46 21.89
C ARG A 508 -2.69 0.07 21.49
N GLY A 509 -3.20 -0.05 20.27
CA GLY A 509 -3.87 -1.27 19.79
C GLY A 509 -5.30 -1.46 20.28
N GLY A 510 -5.85 -0.48 21.02
CA GLY A 510 -7.20 -0.52 21.56
C GLY A 510 -7.36 -1.47 22.74
N VAL A 511 -8.49 -1.33 23.44
CA VAL A 511 -8.79 -2.16 24.61
C VAL A 511 -9.49 -3.45 24.18
N THR A 512 -8.93 -4.60 24.55
CA THR A 512 -9.45 -5.91 24.17
C THR A 512 -10.45 -6.48 25.18
N GLU A 513 -10.21 -6.26 26.47
CA GLU A 513 -10.95 -6.86 27.58
C GLU A 513 -11.21 -5.84 28.70
N THR A 514 -12.17 -6.16 29.58
CA THR A 514 -12.49 -5.40 30.79
C THR A 514 -11.71 -5.97 32.00
N PRO A 515 -11.28 -5.14 32.96
CA PRO A 515 -11.61 -3.72 33.13
C PRO A 515 -10.83 -2.78 32.21
N CYS A 516 -11.49 -1.72 31.76
CA CYS A 516 -10.87 -0.76 30.84
C CYS A 516 -9.85 0.14 31.56
N PRO A 517 -8.70 0.43 30.93
CA PRO A 517 -7.65 1.22 31.54
C PRO A 517 -8.10 2.66 31.77
N TYR A 518 -7.81 3.19 32.96
CA TYR A 518 -8.13 4.55 33.37
C TYR A 518 -6.97 5.18 34.12
N MET A 519 -6.96 6.52 34.19
CA MET A 519 -6.06 7.30 35.04
C MET A 519 -6.87 8.30 35.86
N CYS A 520 -6.32 8.74 36.98
CA CYS A 520 -6.92 9.82 37.74
C CYS A 520 -6.78 11.15 36.99
N VAL A 521 -7.76 12.05 37.16
CA VAL A 521 -7.79 13.36 36.48
C VAL A 521 -6.57 14.23 36.83
N SER A 522 -5.91 13.96 37.96
CA SER A 522 -4.72 14.67 38.41
C SER A 522 -3.82 13.75 39.23
N ASP A 523 -2.50 14.00 39.17
CA ASP A 523 -1.47 13.33 39.97
C ASP A 523 -1.64 13.46 41.48
N ARG A 524 -2.51 14.38 41.94
CA ARG A 524 -2.87 14.55 43.36
C ARG A 524 -3.74 13.44 43.92
N TYR A 525 -4.33 12.62 43.05
CA TYR A 525 -5.20 11.53 43.42
C TYR A 525 -4.47 10.21 43.24
N HIS A 526 -4.54 9.32 44.23
CA HIS A 526 -3.86 8.03 44.17
C HIS A 526 -4.75 6.94 43.55
N MET A 527 -4.17 6.20 42.61
CA MET A 527 -4.72 4.97 42.02
C MET A 527 -4.86 3.91 43.13
N PRO A 528 -5.92 3.07 43.15
CA PRO A 528 -6.93 2.85 42.11
C PRO A 528 -8.22 3.68 42.24
N ASN A 529 -8.59 4.16 43.43
CA ASN A 529 -9.89 4.82 43.60
C ASN A 529 -9.89 6.34 43.33
N CYS A 530 -8.73 6.91 43.00
CA CYS A 530 -8.52 8.35 42.80
C CYS A 530 -8.99 9.17 44.02
N TYR A 531 -8.57 8.72 45.19
CA TYR A 531 -8.77 9.40 46.46
C TYR A 531 -7.67 10.43 46.69
N THR A 532 -8.00 11.44 47.49
CA THR A 532 -7.03 12.38 48.05
C THR A 532 -6.25 11.71 49.19
N ALA A 533 -5.06 12.21 49.51
CA ALA A 533 -4.26 11.68 50.62
C ALA A 533 -5.01 11.63 51.97
N LEU A 534 -5.94 12.57 52.22
CA LEU A 534 -6.79 12.56 53.42
C LEU A 534 -7.85 11.44 53.36
N GLU A 535 -8.49 11.25 52.21
CA GLU A 535 -9.48 10.19 52.03
C GLU A 535 -8.82 8.81 52.12
N ASP A 536 -7.63 8.62 51.54
CA ASP A 536 -6.86 7.38 51.69
C ASP A 536 -6.55 7.09 53.17
N LEU A 537 -6.16 8.10 53.94
CA LEU A 537 -5.98 7.97 55.39
C LEU A 537 -7.30 7.57 56.08
N MET A 538 -8.40 8.26 55.76
CA MET A 538 -9.72 7.97 56.35
C MET A 538 -10.18 6.54 56.03
N TYR A 539 -9.99 6.07 54.79
CA TYR A 539 -10.35 4.72 54.38
C TYR A 539 -9.38 3.65 54.91
N ALA A 540 -8.10 3.96 55.10
CA ALA A 540 -7.15 3.08 55.79
C ALA A 540 -7.59 2.80 57.25
N PHE A 541 -8.23 3.76 57.92
CA PHE A 541 -8.81 3.60 59.25
C PHE A 541 -10.25 3.04 59.26
N GLY A 542 -10.71 2.42 58.16
CA GLY A 542 -12.02 1.77 58.07
C GLY A 542 -13.15 2.71 57.63
N GLY A 543 -12.81 3.88 57.09
CA GLY A 543 -13.75 4.81 56.47
C GLY A 543 -14.07 6.04 57.33
N PRO A 544 -14.85 6.98 56.78
CA PRO A 544 -15.07 8.30 57.37
C PRO A 544 -15.62 8.27 58.80
N TRP A 545 -16.51 7.31 59.08
CA TRP A 545 -17.15 7.16 60.37
C TRP A 545 -16.19 6.69 61.45
N LEU A 546 -15.43 5.61 61.21
CA LEU A 546 -14.47 5.07 62.17
C LEU A 546 -13.32 6.05 62.44
N PHE A 547 -12.79 6.68 61.38
CA PHE A 547 -11.77 7.72 61.53
C PHE A 547 -12.29 8.90 62.35
N GLY A 548 -13.53 9.33 62.12
CA GLY A 548 -14.17 10.39 62.90
C GLY A 548 -14.30 10.05 64.38
N PHE A 549 -14.70 8.82 64.71
CA PHE A 549 -14.78 8.37 66.12
C PHE A 549 -13.40 8.30 66.78
N ILE A 550 -12.38 7.81 66.08
CA ILE A 550 -11.01 7.74 66.58
C ILE A 550 -10.48 9.16 66.82
N LEU A 551 -10.65 10.08 65.87
CA LEU A 551 -10.21 11.46 65.99
C LEU A 551 -10.93 12.17 67.14
N LEU A 552 -12.24 11.99 67.28
CA LEU A 552 -13.02 12.55 68.39
C LEU A 552 -12.53 12.01 69.74
N SER A 553 -12.30 10.70 69.83
CA SER A 553 -11.74 10.06 71.03
C SER A 553 -10.37 10.64 71.39
N LEU A 554 -9.49 10.80 70.39
CA LEU A 554 -8.16 11.37 70.58
C LEU A 554 -8.22 12.85 71.03
N LEU A 555 -9.13 13.64 70.45
CA LEU A 555 -9.34 15.04 70.83
C LEU A 555 -9.89 15.18 72.25
N VAL A 556 -10.82 14.31 72.65
CA VAL A 556 -11.33 14.26 74.03
C VAL A 556 -10.22 13.86 75.00
N LEU A 557 -9.41 12.87 74.64
CA LEU A 557 -8.26 12.43 75.46
C LEU A 557 -7.22 13.54 75.59
N LEU A 558 -6.89 14.24 74.50
CA LEU A 558 -5.98 15.38 74.49
C LEU A 558 -6.53 16.54 75.32
N ALA A 559 -7.82 16.86 75.22
CA ALA A 559 -8.46 17.87 76.04
C ALA A 559 -8.40 17.52 77.54
N LEU A 560 -8.58 16.24 77.89
CA LEU A 560 -8.40 15.73 79.25
C LEU A 560 -6.96 15.90 79.73
N VAL A 561 -5.96 15.49 78.92
CA VAL A 561 -4.54 15.65 79.26
C VAL A 561 -4.15 17.12 79.40
N LEU A 562 -4.61 18.00 78.50
CA LEU A 562 -4.38 19.44 78.56
C LEU A 562 -5.08 20.09 79.77
N SER A 563 -6.25 19.60 80.17
CA SER A 563 -6.94 20.05 81.39
C SER A 563 -6.16 19.64 82.64
N ILE A 564 -5.66 18.40 82.70
CA ILE A 564 -4.79 17.93 83.79
C ILE A 564 -3.47 18.72 83.81
N ALA A 565 -2.87 18.99 82.65
CA ALA A 565 -1.67 19.80 82.54
C ALA A 565 -1.93 21.25 82.98
N ARG A 566 -3.05 21.87 82.58
CA ARG A 566 -3.48 23.19 83.09
C ARG A 566 -3.65 23.17 84.61
N MET A 567 -4.29 22.15 85.19
CA MET A 567 -4.39 22.04 86.65
C MET A 567 -3.02 21.90 87.33
N LYS A 568 -2.05 21.21 86.70
CA LYS A 568 -0.68 21.10 87.22
C LYS A 568 0.16 22.37 87.07
N PHE A 569 -0.02 23.14 86.00
CA PHE A 569 0.72 24.40 85.78
C PHE A 569 0.09 25.61 86.48
N VAL A 570 -1.20 25.57 86.82
CA VAL A 570 -1.91 26.65 87.56
C VAL A 570 -1.81 26.43 89.09
N CYS A 571 -1.25 25.32 89.57
CA CYS A 571 -1.10 25.02 91.01
C CYS A 571 0.34 25.20 91.51
N ALA A 572 1.07 26.16 90.94
CA ALA A 572 2.37 26.59 91.45
C ALA A 572 2.54 28.10 91.24
N ASP A 573 1.63 28.90 91.81
CA ASP A 573 1.98 30.22 92.34
C ASP A 573 0.83 30.73 93.20
N GLU A 574 1.09 30.85 94.51
CA GLU A 574 0.78 32.03 95.33
C GLU A 574 0.93 31.70 96.83
N LEU A 575 2.03 32.17 97.46
CA LEU A 575 2.03 33.18 98.56
C LEU A 575 3.45 33.35 99.19
N PRO A 576 3.75 34.48 99.87
CA PRO A 576 5.04 35.17 99.80
C PRO A 576 5.91 35.15 101.07
N ASP A 577 7.11 35.74 100.89
CA ASP A 577 8.03 36.38 101.84
C ASP A 577 8.86 35.53 102.84
N ARG A 578 10.17 35.42 102.54
CA ARG A 578 11.26 36.09 103.31
C ARG A 578 12.66 35.77 102.75
N VAL A 579 13.43 36.83 102.53
CA VAL A 579 14.89 36.82 102.27
C VAL A 579 15.64 36.61 103.60
N PRO A 580 16.73 35.80 103.64
CA PRO A 580 18.07 36.40 103.71
C PRO A 580 19.18 35.65 102.92
N THR A 581 19.91 36.44 102.14
CA THR A 581 21.36 36.50 101.93
C THR A 581 22.28 35.27 102.07
N ARG A 582 23.01 35.06 100.96
CA ARG A 582 24.48 34.93 100.80
C ARG A 582 25.20 33.59 101.10
N ARG A 583 25.88 33.18 100.01
CA ARG A 583 27.27 32.66 99.88
C ARG A 583 27.52 31.19 100.28
N ALA A 584 27.74 30.35 99.28
CA ALA A 584 29.08 29.94 98.85
C ALA A 584 29.02 29.04 97.60
N SER A 585 29.90 29.33 96.63
CA SER A 585 30.38 28.49 95.52
C SER A 585 31.24 27.31 96.07
N PRO A 586 31.86 26.37 95.28
CA PRO A 586 32.26 26.47 93.85
C PRO A 586 32.31 25.14 93.02
N ILE A 587 32.84 25.24 91.77
CA ILE A 587 33.44 24.17 90.90
C ILE A 587 32.44 23.34 90.06
N ASP A 588 32.57 23.05 88.75
CA ASP A 588 33.53 23.36 87.68
C ASP A 588 32.84 23.23 86.30
N ARG A 589 33.50 23.81 85.28
CA ARG A 589 33.55 23.54 83.81
C ARG A 589 32.71 22.38 83.24
N SER A 590 32.10 22.43 82.05
CA SER A 590 32.56 22.96 80.76
C SER A 590 31.41 22.89 79.72
N PHE A 591 31.31 23.86 78.80
CA PHE A 591 30.57 23.72 77.53
C PHE A 591 31.34 22.82 76.56
N PRO A 592 30.66 22.07 75.66
CA PRO A 592 30.62 22.44 74.23
C PRO A 592 29.26 22.15 73.56
N PHE A 593 28.82 22.96 72.59
CA PHE A 593 28.95 22.79 71.12
C PHE A 593 28.27 21.53 70.54
N LEU A 594 27.19 21.75 69.77
CA LEU A 594 26.56 20.83 68.80
C LEU A 594 26.05 21.77 67.70
N GLU A 595 26.74 22.02 66.59
CA GLU A 595 27.22 21.15 65.51
C GLU A 595 26.11 20.56 64.64
N SER A 596 26.34 20.76 63.35
CA SER A 596 25.41 20.71 62.22
C SER A 596 24.86 19.32 61.94
N LEU A 597 23.62 19.29 61.47
CA LEU A 597 22.85 18.12 61.03
C LEU A 597 23.40 17.45 59.73
N ASN A 598 24.72 17.47 59.53
CA ASN A 598 25.40 16.90 58.36
C ASN A 598 26.19 15.62 58.68
N GLU A 599 25.93 14.99 59.82
CA GLU A 599 26.65 13.79 60.28
C GLU A 599 25.69 12.72 60.86
N VAL A 600 24.56 12.49 60.17
CA VAL A 600 23.70 11.29 60.35
C VAL A 600 23.54 10.56 59.01
N LEU A 601 24.55 10.63 58.16
CA LEU A 601 24.84 9.60 57.18
C LEU A 601 25.94 8.73 57.80
N GLU A 602 25.67 7.44 57.88
CA GLU A 602 26.58 6.38 58.35
C GLU A 602 26.57 6.03 59.85
N THR A 603 25.42 5.55 60.33
CA THR A 603 25.41 4.33 61.15
C THR A 603 24.22 3.44 60.75
N ASN A 604 24.47 2.56 59.78
CA ASN A 604 24.13 1.11 59.75
C ASN A 604 23.00 0.61 60.68
N ARG A 605 22.10 -0.33 60.35
CA ARG A 605 21.99 -1.36 59.30
C ARG A 605 21.03 -2.41 59.89
N THR A 606 19.97 -2.83 59.19
CA THR A 606 19.42 -4.21 59.15
C THR A 606 17.95 -4.21 58.68
N GLU A 607 17.73 -4.30 57.37
CA GLU A 607 16.65 -5.12 56.78
C GLU A 607 17.17 -5.59 55.40
N GLU A 608 17.98 -6.66 55.41
CA GLU A 608 18.33 -7.40 54.21
C GLU A 608 17.22 -8.43 53.95
N SER A 609 16.54 -8.31 52.81
CA SER A 609 15.59 -9.32 52.34
C SER A 609 16.34 -10.59 51.93
N GLN A 610 15.79 -11.76 52.29
CA GLN A 610 16.41 -13.08 52.07
C GLN A 610 16.55 -13.51 50.58
N SER A 611 16.31 -12.63 49.61
CA SER A 611 16.40 -12.93 48.17
C SER A 611 17.42 -12.06 47.42
N HIS A 612 18.20 -11.25 48.13
CA HIS A 612 19.13 -10.31 47.49
C HIS A 612 20.54 -10.91 47.32
N VAL A 613 20.95 -11.18 46.08
CA VAL A 613 22.22 -11.88 45.75
C VAL A 613 23.43 -10.94 45.74
N HIS A 614 23.37 -9.78 45.08
CA HIS A 614 24.48 -8.81 45.03
C HIS A 614 24.01 -7.41 44.59
N ARG A 615 24.61 -6.32 45.09
CA ARG A 615 24.30 -4.93 44.66
C ARG A 615 25.29 -4.49 43.59
N MET A 616 24.80 -4.08 42.43
CA MET A 616 25.61 -3.40 41.43
C MET A 616 25.48 -1.89 41.59
N TYR A 617 26.62 -1.21 41.55
CA TYR A 617 26.68 0.25 41.63
C TYR A 617 26.95 0.81 40.23
N PHE A 618 26.08 1.71 39.79
CA PHE A 618 26.29 2.48 38.58
C PHE A 618 27.18 3.68 38.89
N MET A 619 28.17 3.91 38.05
CA MET A 619 29.07 5.06 38.10
C MET A 619 28.67 6.11 37.07
N GLY A 620 29.03 7.36 37.31
CA GLY A 620 28.71 8.51 36.43
C GLY A 620 27.64 9.45 37.02
N ALA A 621 27.63 10.69 36.53
CA ALA A 621 26.77 11.77 37.06
C ALA A 621 25.37 11.82 36.43
N ASN A 622 25.00 10.85 35.58
CA ASN A 622 23.75 10.80 34.82
C ASN A 622 23.50 12.05 33.96
N THR A 623 24.53 12.52 33.28
CA THR A 623 24.39 13.64 32.33
C THR A 623 24.49 13.13 30.90
N PHE A 624 23.99 13.91 29.93
CA PHE A 624 24.06 13.52 28.52
C PHE A 624 25.49 13.23 28.03
N TRP A 625 26.49 13.88 28.64
CA TRP A 625 27.91 13.69 28.32
C TRP A 625 28.58 12.57 29.13
N GLU A 626 27.98 12.15 30.25
CA GLU A 626 28.47 11.07 31.10
C GLU A 626 27.30 10.28 31.71
N PRO A 627 26.71 9.36 30.93
CA PRO A 627 25.61 8.53 31.39
C PRO A 627 26.08 7.51 32.43
N TRP A 628 25.12 6.96 33.16
CA TRP A 628 25.40 5.86 34.09
C TRP A 628 25.98 4.66 33.36
N HIS A 629 27.09 4.14 33.89
CA HIS A 629 27.78 2.98 33.35
C HIS A 629 28.23 2.07 34.50
N LEU A 630 28.37 0.79 34.19
CA LEU A 630 28.88 -0.20 35.14
C LEU A 630 30.40 -0.26 35.05
N HIS A 631 31.04 -0.67 36.14
CA HIS A 631 32.48 -0.91 36.14
C HIS A 631 32.82 -2.00 35.10
N HIS A 632 33.91 -1.81 34.35
CA HIS A 632 34.31 -2.70 33.23
C HIS A 632 34.62 -4.15 33.65
N SER A 633 34.67 -4.45 34.94
CA SER A 633 34.92 -5.78 35.48
C SER A 633 33.81 -6.11 36.47
N PRO A 634 33.00 -7.15 36.24
CA PRO A 634 31.96 -7.54 37.17
C PRO A 634 32.57 -8.02 38.50
N PRO A 635 31.85 -7.86 39.62
CA PRO A 635 32.26 -8.39 40.92
C PRO A 635 32.44 -9.92 40.86
N LYS A 636 33.37 -10.45 41.67
CA LYS A 636 33.71 -11.88 41.69
C LYS A 636 32.51 -12.77 42.00
N GLU A 637 31.52 -12.23 42.69
CA GLU A 637 30.30 -12.90 43.11
C GLU A 637 29.28 -13.11 41.96
N VAL A 638 29.43 -12.40 40.83
CA VAL A 638 28.54 -12.50 39.65
C VAL A 638 29.24 -13.14 38.45
N ILE A 639 30.57 -13.31 38.49
CA ILE A 639 31.37 -13.92 37.42
C ILE A 639 30.97 -15.37 37.11
N GLU A 640 30.43 -16.12 38.07
CA GLU A 640 29.97 -17.50 37.85
C GLU A 640 28.53 -17.60 37.29
N ILE A 641 27.80 -16.49 37.20
CA ILE A 641 26.38 -16.43 36.77
C ILE A 641 26.25 -15.97 35.30
N VAL A 642 27.30 -15.39 34.70
CA VAL A 642 27.29 -14.81 33.34
C VAL A 642 28.09 -15.66 32.35
#